data_AF-A0A519ICX6-F1
#
_entry.id   AF-A0A519ICX6-F1
#
_cell.length_a   1.000
_cell.length_b   1.000
_cell.length_c   1.000
_cell.angle_alpha   90.00
_cell.angle_beta   90.00
_cell.angle_gamma   90.00
#
_symmetry.space_group_name_H-M   'P 1'
#
loop_
_entity.id
_entity.type
_entity.pdbx_description
1 polymer ?
#
loop_
_entity_poly.entity_id
_entity_poly.type
_entity_poly.pdbx_seq_one_letter_code
_entity_poly.pdbx_strand_id
1 'polypeptide(L)'
;MGRTDKKPPAHEVLLAGVHIASEGDALGLPLAAVDDRSRQSMAQQALRWTYVLRSRQRWVRDAKVREQHQQEAVETLSAMGLTAAQQRALGEAQTLVVRVPYQHEALLWEGRIFPWEYVLAAATREQRRASTQHPRPLTVIRELQVQHEVEGAWRPVPRRAVVFPAWKDVRVLVVNALPTELCERWTVESELKNLATALPAGVPAPRVLNYPSLEELEAELRTRPPHLLHIAGMDSHQGLRELGTLIGRAALVETPESGQLDAPRRVLPVDELLGDTRRVLDGLLLRGADGYPRLVDAQALATALAAAVGDTPAYLTTFNVWNSAARLAPMLIAEGASRAAVGFQDAFDDSLAEYALTQLVRHLFDGGFDLPAAFTRAWEEVRALPESVDATGVTLWLDGPVFVDPATRSAHARRAEALAVAAVAPQAPASAIVRCEIEPFPELNYAVLHNAQPLFKRFLLSCDAPAKAEPLDVEVAVHMGAEVARFQRRVKLRQVREKLTDKIHVPLTAEVARSVHEAINTSLSVRITQSGNVLYHDSHRLRLLPVDQWRDNRRDGRWLPSFVLPRDPAVVQAVSQARRYNRVLRDEPTAGFEGYQCVPEPTTPDAIDEESLRGVDRQVEAIWATLLHDWQLGYINPPPSYSGDLDSQRLRVPSMVLNDRAGTCIDLALLFAACLELVDIYPVIFLLEGHALPGWWRHRSFQEEYQSMGAANYNEVVEADAAGSSAANAQVVSWHAGKASWGEVRRWIRERKLVPIETVRLTEHCGFIEAIEAGVQALSERSDYDSVLDIVTARQAQVTPLPLLKESS
;
A
#
# COMPACT_ATOMS: atom_id res chain seq x y z
N MET A 1 52.87 22.76 9.08
CA MET A 1 52.27 22.31 10.35
C MET A 1 51.43 21.07 10.05
N GLY A 2 51.81 19.93 10.62
CA GLY A 2 51.43 18.60 10.15
C GLY A 2 49.93 18.31 10.22
N ARG A 3 49.33 17.97 9.07
CA ARG A 3 48.12 17.17 9.03
C ARG A 3 48.52 15.76 9.46
N THR A 4 48.08 15.35 10.64
CA THR A 4 48.16 13.97 11.06
C THR A 4 47.29 13.15 10.12
N ASP A 5 47.91 12.30 9.30
CA ASP A 5 47.26 11.23 8.54
C ASP A 5 46.67 10.20 9.51
N LYS A 6 45.60 10.56 10.20
CA LYS A 6 44.76 9.57 10.87
C LYS A 6 44.05 8.80 9.75
N LYS A 7 44.33 7.50 9.65
CA LYS A 7 43.54 6.59 8.81
C LYS A 7 42.06 6.83 9.11
N PRO A 8 41.19 6.95 8.08
CA PRO A 8 39.76 7.10 8.30
C PRO A 8 39.27 5.93 9.19
N PRO A 9 38.30 6.17 10.08
CA PRO A 9 37.69 5.10 10.87
C PRO A 9 37.24 3.95 9.96
N ALA A 10 37.31 2.72 10.45
CA ALA A 10 37.07 1.52 9.63
C ALA A 10 35.71 1.51 8.90
N HIS A 11 34.70 2.19 9.43
CA HIS A 11 33.38 2.29 8.80
C HIS A 11 33.30 3.28 7.62
N GLU A 12 34.30 4.16 7.44
CA GLU A 12 34.36 5.13 6.33
C GLU A 12 35.10 4.58 5.10
N VAL A 13 35.46 3.28 5.10
CA VAL A 13 36.13 2.62 3.97
C VAL A 13 35.17 2.42 2.80
N LEU A 14 35.68 2.59 1.57
CA LEU A 14 34.94 2.31 0.34
C LEU A 14 34.61 0.82 0.22
N LEU A 15 33.33 0.48 0.13
CA LEU A 15 32.87 -0.90 0.03
C LEU A 15 32.55 -1.30 -1.42
N ALA A 16 32.89 -2.53 -1.77
CA ALA A 16 32.47 -3.16 -3.02
C ALA A 16 31.15 -3.90 -2.78
N GLY A 17 30.05 -3.44 -3.39
CA GLY A 17 28.72 -4.01 -3.17
C GLY A 17 28.13 -3.70 -1.78
N VAL A 18 26.95 -4.25 -1.51
CA VAL A 18 26.20 -3.98 -0.26
C VAL A 18 26.77 -4.77 0.91
N HIS A 19 26.84 -4.13 2.09
CA HIS A 19 27.29 -4.75 3.34
C HIS A 19 26.28 -4.59 4.46
N ILE A 20 26.29 -5.53 5.42
CA ILE A 20 25.42 -5.50 6.59
C ILE A 20 26.27 -5.42 7.86
N ALA A 21 26.25 -4.24 8.50
CA ALA A 21 27.01 -3.93 9.70
C ALA A 21 26.16 -4.04 10.98
N SER A 22 26.85 -4.25 12.10
CA SER A 22 26.28 -4.29 13.45
C SER A 22 27.20 -3.54 14.42
N GLU A 23 26.79 -3.34 15.67
CA GLU A 23 27.66 -2.69 16.68
C GLU A 23 28.96 -3.47 16.93
N GLY A 24 28.92 -4.80 16.82
CA GLY A 24 30.09 -5.67 16.98
C GLY A 24 30.98 -5.78 15.72
N ASP A 25 30.46 -5.40 14.56
CA ASP A 25 31.18 -5.37 13.27
C ASP A 25 30.72 -4.16 12.45
N ALA A 26 31.40 -3.03 12.68
CA ALA A 26 31.01 -1.74 12.10
C ALA A 26 31.27 -1.64 10.59
N LEU A 27 32.24 -2.41 10.05
CA LEU A 27 32.48 -2.50 8.61
C LEU A 27 31.35 -3.28 7.95
N GLY A 28 30.98 -4.38 8.59
CA GLY A 28 29.88 -5.24 8.18
C GLY A 28 30.30 -6.34 7.22
N LEU A 29 29.39 -7.29 7.08
CA LEU A 29 29.57 -8.47 6.27
C LEU A 29 29.25 -8.15 4.81
N PRO A 30 30.16 -8.44 3.85
CA PRO A 30 29.88 -8.28 2.44
C PRO A 30 28.82 -9.28 1.99
N LEU A 31 27.88 -8.82 1.17
CA LEU A 31 27.16 -9.73 0.29
C LEU A 31 28.10 -10.13 -0.85
N ALA A 32 28.00 -11.36 -1.36
CA ALA A 32 28.89 -11.91 -2.39
C ALA A 32 28.79 -11.21 -3.78
N ALA A 33 28.13 -10.05 -3.84
CA ALA A 33 27.89 -9.26 -5.04
C ALA A 33 29.17 -8.54 -5.50
N VAL A 34 30.03 -9.24 -6.25
CA VAL A 34 31.11 -8.61 -7.03
C VAL A 34 31.04 -8.97 -8.53
N ASP A 35 30.35 -10.04 -8.92
CA ASP A 35 30.16 -10.44 -10.34
C ASP A 35 28.75 -10.15 -10.90
N ASP A 36 28.64 -10.13 -12.24
CA ASP A 36 27.41 -9.78 -12.96
C ASP A 36 26.24 -10.76 -12.71
N ARG A 37 26.53 -12.05 -12.47
CA ARG A 37 25.48 -13.05 -12.19
C ARG A 37 24.88 -12.84 -10.81
N SER A 38 25.70 -12.54 -9.82
CA SER A 38 25.25 -12.21 -8.47
C SER A 38 24.47 -10.89 -8.42
N ARG A 39 24.81 -9.90 -9.25
CA ARG A 39 24.03 -8.66 -9.39
C ARG A 39 22.67 -8.89 -10.01
N GLN A 40 22.59 -9.66 -11.09
CA GLN A 40 21.30 -10.04 -11.70
C GLN A 40 20.43 -10.80 -10.70
N SER A 41 21.03 -11.71 -9.93
CA SER A 41 20.34 -12.42 -8.84
C SER A 41 19.81 -11.46 -7.76
N MET A 42 20.61 -10.50 -7.31
CA MET A 42 20.18 -9.51 -6.31
C MET A 42 19.06 -8.61 -6.82
N ALA A 43 19.14 -8.15 -8.08
CA ALA A 43 18.07 -7.37 -8.72
C ALA A 43 16.75 -8.16 -8.79
N GLN A 44 16.80 -9.43 -9.21
CA GLN A 44 15.63 -10.32 -9.21
C GLN A 44 15.04 -10.48 -7.82
N GLN A 45 15.87 -10.72 -6.80
CA GLN A 45 15.39 -10.86 -5.42
C GLN A 45 14.82 -9.55 -4.87
N ALA A 46 15.38 -8.40 -5.23
CA ALA A 46 14.87 -7.10 -4.80
C ALA A 46 13.46 -6.83 -5.33
N LEU A 47 13.22 -7.13 -6.61
CA LEU A 47 11.89 -6.99 -7.23
C LEU A 47 10.89 -8.01 -6.67
N ARG A 48 11.31 -9.27 -6.54
CA ARG A 48 10.49 -10.33 -5.95
C ARG A 48 10.02 -9.95 -4.54
N TRP A 49 10.96 -9.62 -3.64
CA TRP A 49 10.62 -9.29 -2.26
C TRP A 49 9.78 -8.03 -2.17
N THR A 50 10.01 -7.04 -3.05
CA THR A 50 9.15 -5.86 -3.15
C THR A 50 7.71 -6.27 -3.49
N TYR A 51 7.49 -7.11 -4.52
CA TYR A 51 6.14 -7.57 -4.89
C TYR A 51 5.48 -8.42 -3.79
N VAL A 52 6.22 -9.35 -3.18
CA VAL A 52 5.74 -10.21 -2.08
C VAL A 52 5.24 -9.36 -0.91
N LEU A 53 5.98 -8.32 -0.52
CA LEU A 53 5.60 -7.45 0.59
C LEU A 53 4.47 -6.50 0.25
N ARG A 54 4.38 -6.02 -1.00
CA ARG A 54 3.26 -5.20 -1.46
C ARG A 54 1.96 -6.00 -1.61
N SER A 55 2.07 -7.32 -1.76
CA SER A 55 0.93 -8.26 -1.81
C SER A 55 0.72 -9.03 -0.50
N ARG A 56 1.26 -8.50 0.62
CA ARG A 56 1.22 -9.16 1.92
C ARG A 56 -0.18 -9.48 2.44
N GLN A 57 -1.21 -8.80 1.94
CA GLN A 57 -2.57 -9.06 2.37
C GLN A 57 -3.03 -10.50 2.06
N ARG A 58 -2.47 -11.17 1.02
CA ARG A 58 -2.73 -12.60 0.75
C ARG A 58 -2.27 -13.53 1.86
N TRP A 59 -1.06 -13.29 2.38
CA TRP A 59 -0.36 -14.29 3.18
C TRP A 59 -0.09 -13.87 4.63
N VAL A 60 -0.15 -12.58 4.98
CA VAL A 60 0.28 -12.07 6.29
C VAL A 60 -0.53 -12.66 7.45
N ARG A 61 -1.76 -13.15 7.20
CA ARG A 61 -2.61 -13.79 8.21
C ARG A 61 -2.39 -15.29 8.32
N ASP A 62 -1.83 -15.94 7.31
CA ASP A 62 -1.53 -17.38 7.31
C ASP A 62 -0.20 -17.67 8.02
N ALA A 63 -0.24 -18.45 9.11
CA ALA A 63 0.96 -18.78 9.87
C ALA A 63 1.96 -19.64 9.09
N LYS A 64 1.47 -20.61 8.31
CA LYS A 64 2.30 -21.52 7.53
C LYS A 64 3.01 -20.78 6.40
N VAL A 65 2.30 -19.88 5.71
CA VAL A 65 2.90 -19.07 4.64
C VAL A 65 3.91 -18.06 5.21
N ARG A 66 3.65 -17.46 6.38
CA ARG A 66 4.65 -16.63 7.07
C ARG A 66 5.92 -17.41 7.42
N GLU A 67 5.80 -18.65 7.88
CA GLU A 67 6.95 -19.52 8.16
C GLU A 67 7.72 -19.87 6.87
N GLN A 68 6.99 -20.12 5.78
CA GLN A 68 7.60 -20.31 4.45
C GLN A 68 8.38 -19.07 4.02
N HIS A 69 7.80 -17.87 4.07
CA HIS A 69 8.52 -16.64 3.71
C HIS A 69 9.70 -16.34 4.64
N GLN A 70 9.61 -16.72 5.93
CA GLN A 70 10.77 -16.66 6.81
C GLN A 70 11.91 -17.56 6.29
N GLN A 71 11.61 -18.80 5.88
CA GLN A 71 12.59 -19.70 5.31
C GLN A 71 13.14 -19.19 3.96
N GLU A 72 12.27 -18.67 3.09
CA GLU A 72 12.68 -18.04 1.82
C GLU A 72 13.60 -16.82 2.05
N ALA A 73 13.41 -16.07 3.14
CA ALA A 73 14.27 -14.94 3.50
C ALA A 73 15.68 -15.43 3.91
N VAL A 74 15.76 -16.52 4.69
CA VAL A 74 17.04 -17.19 5.04
C VAL A 74 17.76 -17.68 3.78
N GLU A 75 17.03 -18.30 2.86
CA GLU A 75 17.57 -18.80 1.58
C GLU A 75 18.04 -17.65 0.69
N THR A 76 17.28 -16.56 0.65
CA THR A 76 17.66 -15.35 -0.11
C THR A 76 18.98 -14.78 0.40
N LEU A 77 19.13 -14.61 1.71
CA LEU A 77 20.39 -14.11 2.30
C LEU A 77 21.56 -15.09 2.07
N SER A 78 21.27 -16.39 2.08
CA SER A 78 22.27 -17.42 1.76
C SER A 78 22.72 -17.35 0.30
N ALA A 79 21.78 -17.16 -0.64
CA ALA A 79 22.06 -16.96 -2.06
C ALA A 79 22.84 -15.66 -2.33
N MET A 80 22.69 -14.66 -1.46
CA MET A 80 23.49 -13.43 -1.46
C MET A 80 24.86 -13.58 -0.77
N GLY A 81 25.22 -14.79 -0.31
CA GLY A 81 26.55 -15.10 0.22
C GLY A 81 26.68 -15.06 1.74
N LEU A 82 25.60 -14.85 2.50
CA LEU A 82 25.66 -14.89 3.97
C LEU A 82 25.51 -16.32 4.49
N THR A 83 26.54 -16.81 5.17
CA THR A 83 26.52 -18.12 5.83
C THR A 83 25.51 -18.16 6.98
N ALA A 84 25.05 -19.36 7.35
CA ALA A 84 24.15 -19.53 8.49
C ALA A 84 24.74 -19.00 9.82
N ALA A 85 26.06 -19.05 10.01
CA ALA A 85 26.72 -18.50 11.19
C ALA A 85 26.66 -16.96 11.21
N GLN A 86 26.90 -16.33 10.06
CA GLN A 86 26.77 -14.88 9.88
C GLN A 86 25.33 -14.40 10.12
N GLN A 87 24.34 -15.10 9.53
CA GLN A 87 22.93 -14.76 9.75
C GLN A 87 22.52 -14.87 11.23
N ARG A 88 23.03 -15.88 11.96
CA ARG A 88 22.82 -15.98 13.41
C ARG A 88 23.40 -14.80 14.18
N ALA A 89 24.63 -14.39 13.86
CA ALA A 89 25.28 -13.24 14.49
C ALA A 89 24.49 -11.94 14.25
N LEU A 90 23.95 -11.74 13.04
CA LEU A 90 23.08 -10.60 12.74
C LEU A 90 21.81 -10.59 13.62
N GLY A 91 21.26 -11.76 13.96
CA GLY A 91 20.09 -11.90 14.83
C GLY A 91 20.35 -11.59 16.32
N GLU A 92 21.61 -11.42 16.74
CA GLU A 92 21.95 -11.01 18.10
C GLU A 92 21.90 -9.49 18.28
N ALA A 93 22.06 -8.74 17.18
CA ALA A 93 22.06 -7.28 17.18
C ALA A 93 20.64 -6.70 17.33
N GLN A 94 20.54 -5.56 18.02
CA GLN A 94 19.30 -4.77 18.08
C GLN A 94 19.16 -3.82 16.87
N THR A 95 20.29 -3.34 16.35
CA THR A 95 20.36 -2.45 15.20
C THR A 95 21.32 -3.02 14.16
N LEU A 96 20.86 -3.10 12.92
CA LEU A 96 21.66 -3.43 11.75
C LEU A 96 21.74 -2.22 10.82
N VAL A 97 22.87 -2.06 10.15
CA VAL A 97 23.10 -0.99 9.18
C VAL A 97 23.40 -1.61 7.82
N VAL A 98 22.56 -1.32 6.84
CA VAL A 98 22.80 -1.75 5.45
C VAL A 98 23.54 -0.64 4.72
N ARG A 99 24.80 -0.89 4.39
CA ARG A 99 25.67 0.05 3.68
C ARG A 99 25.56 -0.19 2.18
N VAL A 100 25.13 0.83 1.44
CA VAL A 100 24.90 0.76 0.00
C VAL A 100 25.85 1.74 -0.69
N PRO A 101 26.81 1.27 -1.51
CA PRO A 101 27.63 2.13 -2.35
C PRO A 101 26.80 2.90 -3.37
N TYR A 102 27.13 4.17 -3.60
CA TYR A 102 26.46 5.01 -4.58
C TYR A 102 27.46 5.80 -5.41
N GLN A 103 27.44 5.56 -6.73
CA GLN A 103 28.25 6.27 -7.72
C GLN A 103 27.35 7.00 -8.72
N HIS A 104 26.32 6.31 -9.17
CA HIS A 104 25.30 6.80 -10.09
C HIS A 104 24.01 6.04 -9.82
N GLU A 105 22.88 6.67 -10.09
CA GLU A 105 21.56 6.07 -9.99
C GLU A 105 21.41 4.72 -10.70
N ALA A 106 21.93 4.54 -11.92
CA ALA A 106 21.81 3.27 -12.65
C ALA A 106 22.62 2.11 -12.03
N LEU A 107 23.49 2.38 -11.06
CA LEU A 107 24.39 1.40 -10.44
C LEU A 107 23.89 0.99 -9.05
N LEU A 108 23.96 -0.32 -8.76
CA LEU A 108 23.63 -0.92 -7.45
C LEU A 108 22.26 -0.50 -6.89
N TRP A 109 21.31 -0.23 -7.78
CA TRP A 109 19.96 0.22 -7.43
C TRP A 109 19.19 -0.87 -6.67
N GLU A 110 19.51 -2.14 -6.94
CA GLU A 110 18.95 -3.31 -6.26
C GLU A 110 19.15 -3.22 -4.74
N GLY A 111 20.30 -2.71 -4.28
CA GLY A 111 20.56 -2.49 -2.86
C GLY A 111 19.70 -1.41 -2.22
N ARG A 112 19.26 -0.41 -3.02
CA ARG A 112 18.40 0.68 -2.56
C ARG A 112 16.93 0.28 -2.52
N ILE A 113 16.47 -0.58 -3.42
CA ILE A 113 15.07 -1.01 -3.46
C ILE A 113 14.80 -2.27 -2.62
N PHE A 114 15.81 -3.10 -2.37
CA PHE A 114 15.64 -4.34 -1.62
C PHE A 114 15.04 -4.04 -0.23
N PRO A 115 13.99 -4.77 0.21
CA PRO A 115 13.30 -4.49 1.48
C PRO A 115 14.03 -5.12 2.67
N TRP A 116 15.21 -4.59 2.98
CA TRP A 116 16.10 -5.07 4.04
C TRP A 116 15.42 -5.20 5.39
N GLU A 117 14.56 -4.25 5.73
CA GLU A 117 13.87 -4.18 7.02
C GLU A 117 13.06 -5.44 7.28
N TYR A 118 12.31 -5.93 6.29
CA TYR A 118 11.54 -7.16 6.42
C TYR A 118 12.43 -8.39 6.31
N VAL A 119 13.27 -8.49 5.27
CA VAL A 119 14.02 -9.73 4.98
C VAL A 119 14.98 -10.06 6.13
N LEU A 120 15.70 -9.07 6.67
CA LEU A 120 16.58 -9.29 7.82
C LEU A 120 15.78 -9.62 9.09
N ALA A 121 14.64 -8.96 9.31
CA ALA A 121 13.79 -9.29 10.45
C ALA A 121 13.21 -10.71 10.34
N ALA A 122 12.72 -11.12 9.17
CA ALA A 122 12.18 -12.45 8.93
C ALA A 122 13.28 -13.51 9.11
N ALA A 123 14.40 -13.38 8.39
CA ALA A 123 15.48 -14.37 8.43
C ALA A 123 16.12 -14.57 9.82
N THR A 124 16.10 -13.52 10.67
CA THR A 124 16.67 -13.57 12.03
C THR A 124 15.63 -13.79 13.14
N ARG A 125 14.36 -14.04 12.79
CA ARG A 125 13.24 -14.05 13.76
C ARG A 125 13.43 -15.10 14.86
N GLU A 126 13.94 -16.27 14.53
CA GLU A 126 14.18 -17.36 15.49
C GLU A 126 15.25 -17.02 16.52
N GLN A 127 16.38 -16.47 16.09
CA GLN A 127 17.48 -16.08 16.98
C GLN A 127 17.03 -14.98 17.94
N ARG A 128 16.16 -14.08 17.47
CA ARG A 128 15.59 -13.01 18.30
C ARG A 128 14.51 -13.49 19.27
N ARG A 129 13.92 -14.68 19.10
CA ARG A 129 12.91 -15.29 19.99
C ARG A 129 13.49 -16.00 21.21
N ALA A 130 14.79 -16.34 21.17
CA ALA A 130 15.42 -17.28 22.10
C ALA A 130 15.31 -16.94 23.61
N SER A 131 14.91 -15.71 23.98
CA SER A 131 14.85 -15.25 25.38
C SER A 131 13.46 -14.86 25.92
N THR A 132 12.43 -14.59 25.09
CA THR A 132 11.25 -13.80 25.54
C THR A 132 9.88 -14.29 25.04
N GLN A 133 9.76 -15.48 24.42
CA GLN A 133 8.55 -15.98 23.69
C GLN A 133 8.11 -15.10 22.50
N HIS A 134 8.43 -13.80 22.51
CA HIS A 134 8.29 -12.83 21.41
C HIS A 134 9.68 -12.45 20.89
N PRO A 135 9.86 -12.26 19.56
CA PRO A 135 11.14 -11.83 19.00
C PRO A 135 11.49 -10.43 19.53
N ARG A 136 12.71 -10.25 20.06
CA ARG A 136 13.26 -8.92 20.39
C ARG A 136 13.18 -8.00 19.17
N PRO A 137 12.80 -6.71 19.28
CA PRO A 137 12.74 -5.80 18.14
C PRO A 137 14.08 -5.71 17.38
N LEU A 138 14.01 -5.57 16.06
CA LEU A 138 15.17 -5.31 15.20
C LEU A 138 14.94 -3.99 14.45
N THR A 139 15.90 -3.08 14.53
CA THR A 139 15.91 -1.85 13.75
C THR A 139 16.92 -1.99 12.63
N VAL A 140 16.50 -1.71 11.40
CA VAL A 140 17.38 -1.69 10.23
C VAL A 140 17.46 -0.25 9.75
N ILE A 141 18.68 0.25 9.59
CA ILE A 141 18.99 1.60 9.11
C ILE A 141 19.83 1.44 7.84
N ARG A 142 19.70 2.36 6.89
CA ARG A 142 20.47 2.33 5.65
C ARG A 142 21.49 3.46 5.61
N GLU A 143 22.70 3.16 5.18
CA GLU A 143 23.76 4.14 4.98
C GLU A 143 24.12 4.20 3.49
N LEU A 144 23.99 5.38 2.88
CA LEU A 144 24.36 5.58 1.49
C LEU A 144 25.81 6.07 1.41
N GLN A 145 26.70 5.24 0.89
CA GLN A 145 28.11 5.58 0.73
C GLN A 145 28.32 6.27 -0.62
N VAL A 146 28.10 7.58 -0.65
CA VAL A 146 28.30 8.41 -1.86
C VAL A 146 29.77 8.45 -2.23
N GLN A 147 30.07 8.21 -3.51
CA GLN A 147 31.42 8.15 -4.06
C GLN A 147 31.54 9.15 -5.21
N HIS A 148 32.72 9.74 -5.37
CA HIS A 148 33.06 10.56 -6.53
C HIS A 148 34.37 10.07 -7.15
N GLU A 149 34.49 10.22 -8.46
CA GLU A 149 35.70 9.86 -9.19
C GLU A 149 36.74 10.99 -9.05
N VAL A 150 37.93 10.64 -8.56
CA VAL A 150 39.08 11.55 -8.49
C VAL A 150 40.26 10.86 -9.18
N GLU A 151 40.71 11.42 -10.31
CA GLU A 151 41.86 10.92 -11.07
C GLU A 151 41.72 9.43 -11.46
N GLY A 152 40.51 9.00 -11.86
CA GLY A 152 40.24 7.61 -12.24
C GLY A 152 40.01 6.64 -11.07
N ALA A 153 40.02 7.13 -9.82
CA ALA A 153 39.76 6.34 -8.63
C ALA A 153 38.53 6.86 -7.88
N TRP A 154 37.58 5.96 -7.58
CA TRP A 154 36.43 6.27 -6.76
C TRP A 154 36.81 6.45 -5.30
N ARG A 155 36.35 7.54 -4.69
CA ARG A 155 36.61 7.87 -3.28
C ARG A 155 35.30 8.21 -2.57
N PRO A 156 35.13 7.78 -1.30
CA PRO A 156 33.95 8.15 -0.54
C PRO A 156 33.96 9.66 -0.33
N VAL A 157 32.80 10.30 -0.44
CA VAL A 157 32.65 11.73 -0.14
C VAL A 157 32.68 11.89 1.39
N PRO A 158 33.72 12.49 1.99
CA PRO A 158 33.78 12.69 3.43
C PRO A 158 32.75 13.75 3.80
N ARG A 159 31.75 13.34 4.56
CA ARG A 159 30.60 14.15 4.92
C ARG A 159 30.82 14.68 6.34
N ARG A 160 31.02 16.00 6.49
CA ARG A 160 31.29 16.63 7.80
C ARG A 160 30.08 16.47 8.72
N ALA A 161 30.32 16.27 10.01
CA ALA A 161 29.26 16.36 11.01
C ALA A 161 28.58 17.73 10.91
N VAL A 162 27.26 17.75 10.74
CA VAL A 162 26.50 18.99 10.80
C VAL A 162 26.55 19.52 12.22
N VAL A 163 27.09 20.72 12.37
CA VAL A 163 27.09 21.42 13.66
C VAL A 163 25.68 21.91 13.89
N PHE A 164 24.95 21.19 14.72
CA PHE A 164 23.61 21.59 15.10
C PHE A 164 23.63 22.94 15.84
N PRO A 165 22.82 23.93 15.41
CA PRO A 165 22.71 25.21 16.10
C PRO A 165 22.18 25.02 17.52
N ALA A 166 22.11 26.07 18.36
CA ALA A 166 21.34 25.94 19.59
C ALA A 166 19.90 25.51 19.25
N TRP A 167 19.28 24.65 20.08
CA TRP A 167 17.98 24.06 19.76
C TRP A 167 16.87 25.10 19.51
N LYS A 168 17.01 26.30 20.10
CA LYS A 168 16.12 27.46 19.92
C LYS A 168 16.24 28.12 18.54
N ASP A 169 17.32 27.85 17.81
CA ASP A 169 17.57 28.37 16.47
C ASP A 169 17.29 27.33 15.38
N VAL A 170 16.72 26.18 15.76
CA VAL A 170 16.31 25.15 14.81
C VAL A 170 15.26 25.74 13.89
N ARG A 171 15.48 25.53 12.59
CA ARG A 171 14.62 26.02 11.52
C ARG A 171 13.93 24.81 10.92
N VAL A 172 12.61 24.84 10.96
CA VAL A 172 11.77 23.78 10.42
C VAL A 172 11.04 24.34 9.21
N LEU A 173 11.24 23.72 8.05
CA LEU A 173 10.49 24.00 6.83
C LEU A 173 9.57 22.83 6.56
N VAL A 174 8.30 23.13 6.33
CA VAL A 174 7.31 22.16 5.86
C VAL A 174 6.87 22.54 4.46
N VAL A 175 6.93 21.57 3.55
CA VAL A 175 6.45 21.67 2.19
C VAL A 175 5.21 20.81 2.07
N ASN A 176 4.07 21.46 1.87
CA ASN A 176 2.85 20.78 1.43
C ASN A 176 2.90 20.69 -0.10
N ALA A 177 3.11 19.48 -0.63
CA ALA A 177 3.17 19.19 -2.05
C ALA A 177 1.83 18.64 -2.59
N LEU A 178 0.72 18.83 -1.87
CA LEU A 178 -0.61 18.42 -2.34
C LEU A 178 -1.12 19.42 -3.40
N PRO A 179 -1.45 18.96 -4.63
CA PRO A 179 -2.10 19.80 -5.62
C PRO A 179 -3.39 20.42 -5.12
N THR A 180 -3.60 21.69 -5.45
CA THR A 180 -4.77 22.48 -5.04
C THR A 180 -6.10 21.81 -5.39
N GLU A 181 -6.15 21.14 -6.53
CA GLU A 181 -7.29 20.42 -7.05
C GLU A 181 -7.66 19.23 -6.16
N LEU A 182 -6.67 18.60 -5.52
CA LEU A 182 -6.88 17.44 -4.64
C LEU A 182 -7.27 17.83 -3.21
N CYS A 183 -7.15 19.11 -2.84
CA CYS A 183 -7.44 19.60 -1.48
C CYS A 183 -8.91 19.43 -1.05
N GLU A 184 -9.84 19.20 -1.98
CA GLU A 184 -11.24 18.89 -1.62
C GLU A 184 -11.39 17.51 -0.96
N ARG A 185 -10.52 16.56 -1.34
CA ARG A 185 -10.57 15.17 -0.84
C ARG A 185 -9.47 14.86 0.18
N TRP A 186 -8.38 15.61 0.14
CA TRP A 186 -7.15 15.35 0.88
C TRP A 186 -6.69 16.60 1.64
N THR A 187 -6.10 16.41 2.81
CA THR A 187 -5.58 17.51 3.64
C THR A 187 -4.36 17.07 4.42
N VAL A 188 -3.43 18.01 4.65
CA VAL A 188 -2.25 17.81 5.50
C VAL A 188 -2.34 18.60 6.81
N GLU A 189 -3.47 19.26 7.09
CA GLU A 189 -3.60 20.16 8.25
C GLU A 189 -3.36 19.46 9.60
N SER A 190 -3.85 18.22 9.74
CA SER A 190 -3.65 17.44 10.96
C SER A 190 -2.18 17.09 11.15
N GLU A 191 -1.52 16.66 10.09
CA GLU A 191 -0.09 16.38 10.07
C GLU A 191 0.74 17.62 10.46
N LEU A 192 0.47 18.77 9.84
CA LEU A 192 1.15 20.03 10.13
C LEU A 192 1.01 20.42 11.61
N LYS A 193 -0.20 20.27 12.16
CA LYS A 193 -0.49 20.56 13.56
C LYS A 193 0.22 19.58 14.50
N ASN A 194 0.22 18.29 14.18
CA ASN A 194 0.86 17.25 14.97
C ASN A 194 2.39 17.46 15.01
N LEU A 195 3.00 17.73 13.85
CA LEU A 195 4.42 18.05 13.74
C LEU A 195 4.79 19.33 14.52
N ALA A 196 3.98 20.40 14.40
CA ALA A 196 4.22 21.63 15.16
C ALA A 196 4.13 21.41 16.68
N THR A 197 3.20 20.55 17.12
CA THR A 197 3.03 20.19 18.53
C THR A 197 4.15 19.30 19.08
N ALA A 198 4.85 18.56 18.21
CA ALA A 198 6.03 17.79 18.58
C ALA A 198 7.27 18.65 18.88
N LEU A 199 7.27 19.94 18.48
CA LEU A 199 8.39 20.83 18.72
C LEU A 199 8.36 21.40 20.16
N PRO A 200 9.50 21.47 20.86
CA PRO A 200 9.58 22.12 22.18
C PRO A 200 9.15 23.59 22.17
N ALA A 201 8.61 24.08 23.30
CA ALA A 201 8.03 25.42 23.48
C ALA A 201 8.98 26.64 23.29
N GLY A 202 10.20 26.43 22.80
CA GLY A 202 11.17 27.49 22.44
C GLY A 202 11.74 27.36 21.03
N VAL A 203 11.26 26.40 20.24
CA VAL A 203 11.61 26.28 18.81
C VAL A 203 10.66 27.19 18.02
N PRO A 204 11.17 27.98 17.05
CA PRO A 204 10.32 28.78 16.17
C PRO A 204 9.27 27.92 15.48
N ALA A 205 8.07 28.48 15.29
CA ALA A 205 7.01 27.80 14.55
C ALA A 205 7.50 27.38 13.16
N PRO A 206 7.09 26.20 12.65
CA PRO A 206 7.49 25.77 11.31
C PRO A 206 7.09 26.78 10.24
N ARG A 207 8.01 27.06 9.32
CA ARG A 207 7.69 27.78 8.09
C ARG A 207 6.98 26.80 7.16
N VAL A 208 5.80 27.17 6.66
CA VAL A 208 5.03 26.33 5.73
C VAL A 208 5.05 26.96 4.33
N LEU A 209 5.43 26.17 3.33
CA LEU A 209 5.19 26.45 1.92
C LEU A 209 4.04 25.58 1.44
N ASN A 210 2.95 26.21 1.02
CA ASN A 210 1.75 25.53 0.55
C ASN A 210 1.79 25.45 -0.97
N TYR A 211 1.86 24.22 -1.48
CA TYR A 211 1.92 23.87 -2.89
C TYR A 211 2.85 24.78 -3.72
N PRO A 212 4.15 24.84 -3.36
CA PRO A 212 5.08 25.73 -4.04
C PRO A 212 5.44 25.20 -5.44
N SER A 213 5.89 26.11 -6.30
CA SER A 213 6.70 25.76 -7.46
C SER A 213 8.10 25.31 -7.01
N LEU A 214 8.83 24.63 -7.89
CA LEU A 214 10.22 24.24 -7.61
C LEU A 214 11.08 25.48 -7.35
N GLU A 215 10.87 26.52 -8.15
CA GLU A 215 11.62 27.77 -8.11
C GLU A 215 11.36 28.54 -6.79
N GLU A 216 10.13 28.52 -6.26
CA GLU A 216 9.81 29.09 -4.95
C GLU A 216 10.45 28.31 -3.79
N LEU A 217 10.46 26.97 -3.89
CA LEU A 217 11.12 26.13 -2.91
C LEU A 217 12.62 26.40 -2.89
N GLU A 218 13.27 26.47 -4.05
CA GLU A 218 14.69 26.86 -4.17
C GLU A 218 14.97 28.25 -3.58
N ALA A 219 14.09 29.23 -3.82
CA ALA A 219 14.26 30.58 -3.30
C ALA A 219 14.17 30.63 -1.77
N GLU A 220 13.22 29.91 -1.17
CA GLU A 220 13.12 29.80 0.30
C GLU A 220 14.36 29.09 0.88
N LEU A 221 14.80 27.99 0.27
CA LEU A 221 15.98 27.24 0.73
C LEU A 221 17.27 28.06 0.64
N ARG A 222 17.47 28.82 -0.44
CA ARG A 222 18.62 29.76 -0.58
C ARG A 222 18.59 30.85 0.48
N THR A 223 17.41 31.38 0.76
CA THR A 223 17.25 32.48 1.72
C THR A 223 17.39 32.00 3.16
N ARG A 224 16.87 30.81 3.47
CA ARG A 224 16.72 30.31 4.83
C ARG A 224 16.82 28.78 4.87
N PRO A 225 18.04 28.21 4.74
CA PRO A 225 18.23 26.76 4.70
C PRO A 225 17.73 26.11 6.02
N PRO A 226 16.84 25.11 5.96
CA PRO A 226 16.27 24.49 7.15
C PRO A 226 17.23 23.48 7.78
N HIS A 227 17.02 23.20 9.06
CA HIS A 227 17.68 22.07 9.73
C HIS A 227 16.81 20.82 9.64
N LEU A 228 15.49 20.98 9.75
CA LEU A 228 14.50 19.93 9.55
C LEU A 228 13.62 20.32 8.36
N LEU A 229 13.58 19.47 7.35
CA LEU A 229 12.70 19.59 6.19
C LEU A 229 11.64 18.50 6.27
N HIS A 230 10.38 18.86 6.18
CA HIS A 230 9.29 17.91 6.13
C HIS A 230 8.51 18.12 4.83
N ILE A 231 8.32 17.05 4.07
CA ILE A 231 7.58 17.06 2.81
C ILE A 231 6.36 16.16 2.98
N ALA A 232 5.18 16.76 2.93
CA ALA A 232 3.89 16.09 3.03
C ALA A 232 3.14 16.22 1.71
N GLY A 233 2.51 15.15 1.23
CA GLY A 233 1.75 15.16 -0.01
C GLY A 233 1.65 13.78 -0.64
N MET A 234 1.70 13.74 -1.97
CA MET A 234 1.56 12.52 -2.74
C MET A 234 2.77 12.30 -3.64
N ASP A 235 3.15 11.04 -3.83
CA ASP A 235 4.10 10.72 -4.90
C ASP A 235 3.46 10.95 -6.27
N SER A 236 4.29 11.04 -7.29
CA SER A 236 3.83 11.27 -8.67
C SER A 236 2.80 10.26 -9.15
N HIS A 237 2.94 8.98 -8.81
CA HIS A 237 1.96 7.97 -9.20
C HIS A 237 0.62 8.16 -8.48
N GLN A 238 0.63 8.43 -7.17
CA GLN A 238 -0.60 8.69 -6.41
C GLN A 238 -1.26 9.98 -6.90
N GLY A 239 -0.50 11.06 -6.98
CA GLY A 239 -0.99 12.37 -7.42
C GLY A 239 -1.62 12.33 -8.81
N LEU A 240 -0.94 11.74 -9.80
CA LEU A 240 -1.47 11.62 -11.17
C LEU A 240 -2.77 10.81 -11.22
N ARG A 241 -2.83 9.70 -10.49
CA ARG A 241 -4.05 8.87 -10.44
C ARG A 241 -5.22 9.60 -9.76
N GLU A 242 -4.97 10.27 -8.64
CA GLU A 242 -6.00 11.04 -7.93
C GLU A 242 -6.48 12.23 -8.78
N LEU A 243 -5.57 12.90 -9.52
CA LEU A 243 -5.94 13.93 -10.50
C LEU A 243 -6.81 13.35 -11.61
N GLY A 244 -6.42 12.21 -12.18
CA GLY A 244 -7.22 11.51 -13.20
C GLY A 244 -8.60 11.09 -12.69
N THR A 245 -8.71 10.72 -11.41
CA THR A 245 -9.97 10.31 -10.76
C THR A 245 -10.87 11.49 -10.41
N LEU A 246 -10.30 12.64 -10.02
CA LEU A 246 -11.07 13.79 -9.56
C LEU A 246 -11.42 14.77 -10.68
N ILE A 247 -10.51 14.99 -11.62
CA ILE A 247 -10.62 15.99 -12.70
C ILE A 247 -10.93 15.31 -14.05
N GLY A 248 -10.63 14.01 -14.17
CA GLY A 248 -10.79 13.22 -15.38
C GLY A 248 -9.45 12.88 -16.05
N ARG A 249 -9.43 11.83 -16.87
CA ARG A 249 -8.22 11.31 -17.55
C ARG A 249 -7.52 12.33 -18.48
N ALA A 250 -8.28 13.32 -18.97
CA ALA A 250 -7.77 14.41 -19.79
C ALA A 250 -7.14 15.57 -18.98
N ALA A 251 -7.07 15.46 -17.65
CA ALA A 251 -6.40 16.44 -16.80
C ALA A 251 -4.95 16.65 -17.27
N LEU A 252 -4.52 17.91 -17.32
CA LEU A 252 -3.25 18.29 -17.92
C LEU A 252 -2.17 18.43 -16.83
N VAL A 253 -0.99 17.87 -17.12
CA VAL A 253 0.18 17.93 -16.24
C VAL A 253 1.41 18.36 -17.02
N GLU A 254 2.14 19.32 -16.47
CA GLU A 254 3.45 19.75 -16.98
C GLU A 254 4.50 18.69 -16.63
N THR A 255 5.23 18.21 -17.63
CA THR A 255 6.22 17.14 -17.49
C THR A 255 7.46 17.43 -18.34
N PRO A 256 8.68 17.09 -17.88
CA PRO A 256 9.89 17.28 -18.69
C PRO A 256 9.96 16.24 -19.82
N GLU A 257 10.30 16.62 -21.06
CA GLU A 257 10.41 15.70 -22.22
C GLU A 257 11.38 14.53 -21.99
N SER A 258 12.36 14.69 -21.09
CA SER A 258 13.29 13.65 -20.67
C SER A 258 13.70 13.89 -19.21
N GLY A 259 14.33 12.90 -18.56
CA GLY A 259 14.84 13.04 -17.19
C GLY A 259 16.07 13.96 -17.03
N GLN A 260 16.45 14.72 -18.07
CA GLN A 260 17.48 15.75 -17.97
C GLN A 260 16.91 17.01 -17.29
N LEU A 261 17.68 17.62 -16.38
CA LEU A 261 17.24 18.77 -15.58
C LEU A 261 16.69 19.94 -16.42
N ASP A 262 17.29 20.18 -17.60
CA ASP A 262 16.96 21.29 -18.50
C ASP A 262 16.09 20.86 -19.69
N ALA A 263 15.50 19.67 -19.64
CA ALA A 263 14.65 19.20 -20.73
C ALA A 263 13.46 20.17 -20.95
N PRO A 264 13.13 20.48 -22.21
CA PRO A 264 11.92 21.25 -22.52
C PRO A 264 10.71 20.55 -21.91
N ARG A 265 9.73 21.33 -21.49
CA ARG A 265 8.56 20.84 -20.77
C ARG A 265 7.37 20.78 -21.70
N ARG A 266 6.56 19.74 -21.55
CA ARG A 266 5.30 19.57 -22.27
C ARG A 266 4.16 19.45 -21.28
N VAL A 267 2.99 19.90 -21.70
CA VAL A 267 1.75 19.67 -20.99
C VAL A 267 1.06 18.48 -21.64
N LEU A 268 0.95 17.37 -20.91
CA LEU A 268 0.36 16.13 -21.40
C LEU A 268 -0.85 15.73 -20.53
N PRO A 269 -1.83 15.01 -21.09
CA PRO A 269 -2.89 14.39 -20.31
C PRO A 269 -2.35 13.36 -19.30
N VAL A 270 -3.01 13.25 -18.15
CA VAL A 270 -2.72 12.21 -17.14
C VAL A 270 -2.75 10.80 -17.73
N ASP A 271 -3.69 10.52 -18.63
CA ASP A 271 -3.82 9.20 -19.27
C ASP A 271 -2.58 8.81 -20.08
N GLU A 272 -2.04 9.77 -20.84
CA GLU A 272 -0.81 9.56 -21.62
C GLU A 272 0.38 9.28 -20.70
N LEU A 273 0.47 10.01 -19.58
CA LEU A 273 1.53 9.82 -18.58
C LEU A 273 1.44 8.45 -17.90
N LEU A 274 0.24 8.03 -17.47
CA LEU A 274 0.03 6.76 -16.79
C LEU A 274 0.12 5.56 -17.74
N GLY A 275 -0.17 5.77 -19.03
CA GLY A 275 -0.10 4.75 -20.08
C GLY A 275 1.32 4.52 -20.63
N ASP A 276 2.23 5.49 -20.52
CA ASP A 276 3.60 5.35 -21.00
C ASP A 276 4.46 4.50 -20.03
N THR A 277 4.50 3.20 -20.29
CA THR A 277 5.30 2.24 -19.50
C THR A 277 6.80 2.45 -19.61
N ARG A 278 7.28 3.24 -20.59
CA ARG A 278 8.70 3.58 -20.74
C ARG A 278 9.08 4.77 -19.87
N ARG A 279 8.10 5.53 -19.38
CA ARG A 279 8.33 6.70 -18.56
C ARG A 279 8.33 6.35 -17.09
N VAL A 280 9.32 6.89 -16.41
CA VAL A 280 9.43 6.84 -14.97
C VAL A 280 8.54 7.93 -14.39
N LEU A 281 7.55 7.52 -13.62
CA LEU A 281 6.74 8.45 -12.82
C LEU A 281 7.25 8.42 -11.38
N ASP A 282 8.27 9.23 -11.11
CA ASP A 282 8.93 9.32 -9.81
C ASP A 282 8.98 10.79 -9.37
N GLY A 283 9.07 11.04 -8.08
CA GLY A 283 9.15 12.37 -7.51
C GLY A 283 7.81 12.88 -7.01
N LEU A 284 7.58 14.18 -7.15
CA LEU A 284 6.41 14.88 -6.59
C LEU A 284 5.67 15.67 -7.67
N LEU A 285 4.41 15.97 -7.39
CA LEU A 285 3.67 17.00 -8.12
C LEU A 285 3.82 18.34 -7.40
N LEU A 286 4.59 19.26 -7.97
CA LEU A 286 4.68 20.65 -7.51
C LEU A 286 3.81 21.55 -8.37
N ARG A 287 3.72 22.83 -8.02
CA ARG A 287 2.98 23.79 -8.84
C ARG A 287 3.79 24.14 -10.09
N GLY A 288 3.18 23.93 -11.25
CA GLY A 288 3.75 24.25 -12.56
C GLY A 288 3.47 25.68 -13.01
N ALA A 289 3.95 26.00 -14.21
CA ALA A 289 3.60 27.23 -14.90
C ALA A 289 2.12 27.21 -15.31
N ASP A 290 1.51 28.39 -15.44
CA ASP A 290 0.11 28.57 -15.85
C ASP A 290 -0.96 27.86 -14.96
N GLY A 291 -0.55 27.35 -13.79
CA GLY A 291 -1.44 26.76 -12.80
C GLY A 291 -1.61 25.24 -12.88
N TYR A 292 -1.01 24.56 -13.87
CA TYR A 292 -1.06 23.10 -13.95
C TYR A 292 -0.15 22.44 -12.90
N PRO A 293 -0.51 21.25 -12.39
CA PRO A 293 0.45 20.42 -11.66
C PRO A 293 1.66 20.10 -12.54
N ARG A 294 2.86 20.17 -11.95
CA ARG A 294 4.13 19.84 -12.59
C ARG A 294 4.74 18.59 -11.95
N LEU A 295 4.99 17.59 -12.78
CA LEU A 295 5.82 16.45 -12.42
C LEU A 295 7.27 16.91 -12.24
N VAL A 296 7.79 16.76 -11.03
CA VAL A 296 9.19 17.01 -10.69
C VAL A 296 9.83 15.72 -10.25
N ASP A 297 10.65 15.16 -11.15
CA ASP A 297 11.37 13.90 -10.93
C ASP A 297 12.29 13.98 -9.70
N ALA A 298 12.53 12.85 -9.04
CA ALA A 298 13.32 12.83 -7.80
C ALA A 298 14.75 13.36 -7.97
N GLN A 299 15.40 13.10 -9.11
CA GLN A 299 16.72 13.67 -9.43
C GLN A 299 16.67 15.18 -9.55
N ALA A 300 15.69 15.70 -10.29
CA ALA A 300 15.52 17.13 -10.49
C ALA A 300 15.26 17.83 -9.15
N LEU A 301 14.37 17.27 -8.32
CA LEU A 301 14.11 17.76 -6.97
C LEU A 301 15.37 17.75 -6.11
N ALA A 302 16.10 16.63 -6.05
CA ALA A 302 17.29 16.50 -5.22
C ALA A 302 18.41 17.46 -5.63
N THR A 303 18.64 17.60 -6.93
CA THR A 303 19.65 18.51 -7.49
C THR A 303 19.31 19.97 -7.20
N ALA A 304 18.05 20.37 -7.41
CA ALA A 304 17.56 21.70 -7.12
C ALA A 304 17.70 22.06 -5.63
N LEU A 305 17.30 21.15 -4.75
CA LEU A 305 17.42 21.33 -3.31
C LEU A 305 18.88 21.43 -2.88
N ALA A 306 19.76 20.56 -3.39
CA ALA A 306 21.19 20.56 -3.09
C ALA A 306 21.86 21.88 -3.53
N ALA A 307 21.57 22.34 -4.75
CA ALA A 307 22.07 23.61 -5.25
C ALA A 307 21.58 24.80 -4.41
N ALA A 308 20.32 24.76 -3.94
CA ALA A 308 19.74 25.82 -3.14
C ALA A 308 20.31 25.89 -1.70
N VAL A 309 20.55 24.75 -1.05
CA VAL A 309 21.08 24.71 0.33
C VAL A 309 22.60 24.83 0.41
N GLY A 310 23.32 24.56 -0.68
CA GLY A 310 24.78 24.61 -0.76
C GLY A 310 25.45 23.78 0.34
N ASP A 311 26.36 24.39 1.09
CA ASP A 311 27.11 23.73 2.18
C ASP A 311 26.30 23.55 3.48
N THR A 312 25.01 23.86 3.48
CA THR A 312 24.12 23.75 4.64
C THR A 312 22.95 22.79 4.43
N PRO A 313 23.22 21.50 4.15
CA PRO A 313 22.18 20.50 3.96
C PRO A 313 21.28 20.39 5.18
N ALA A 314 20.01 20.05 4.96
CA ALA A 314 19.11 19.71 6.04
C ALA A 314 19.66 18.53 6.85
N TYR A 315 19.56 18.59 8.18
CA TYR A 315 19.99 17.47 9.01
C TYR A 315 19.10 16.24 8.82
N LEU A 316 17.79 16.47 8.77
CA LEU A 316 16.81 15.41 8.55
C LEU A 316 15.73 15.93 7.61
N THR A 317 15.50 15.16 6.55
CA THR A 317 14.31 15.30 5.72
C THR A 317 13.34 14.16 6.00
N THR A 318 12.07 14.46 6.28
CA THR A 318 11.03 13.45 6.44
C THR A 318 10.01 13.56 5.32
N PHE A 319 9.69 12.44 4.68
CA PHE A 319 8.63 12.35 3.69
C PHE A 319 7.42 11.66 4.30
N ASN A 320 6.26 12.35 4.32
CA ASN A 320 4.96 11.69 4.37
C ASN A 320 4.39 11.62 2.96
N VAL A 321 5.06 10.78 2.17
CA VAL A 321 4.83 10.55 0.75
C VAL A 321 5.09 9.06 0.52
N TRP A 322 4.15 8.36 -0.10
CA TRP A 322 4.33 6.94 -0.44
C TRP A 322 5.52 6.77 -1.39
N ASN A 323 6.09 5.55 -1.45
CA ASN A 323 7.19 5.22 -2.37
C ASN A 323 8.46 6.11 -2.29
N SER A 324 8.62 6.90 -1.22
CA SER A 324 9.73 7.84 -1.06
C SER A 324 11.05 7.20 -0.59
N ALA A 325 10.99 6.01 0.04
CA ALA A 325 12.17 5.37 0.63
C ALA A 325 13.21 4.90 -0.39
N ALA A 326 12.77 4.48 -1.58
CA ALA A 326 13.63 3.80 -2.55
C ALA A 326 14.48 4.78 -3.38
N ARG A 327 13.97 5.99 -3.63
CA ARG A 327 14.53 6.92 -4.60
C ARG A 327 14.62 8.37 -4.09
N LEU A 328 13.48 9.03 -3.83
CA LEU A 328 13.43 10.39 -3.25
C LEU A 328 14.37 10.59 -2.05
N ALA A 329 14.28 9.73 -1.04
CA ALA A 329 15.09 9.80 0.18
C ALA A 329 16.61 9.64 -0.08
N PRO A 330 17.10 8.55 -0.73
CA PRO A 330 18.52 8.41 -1.00
C PRO A 330 19.07 9.43 -1.99
N MET A 331 18.27 9.97 -2.92
CA MET A 331 18.74 10.98 -3.87
C MET A 331 19.03 12.33 -3.22
N LEU A 332 18.21 12.77 -2.25
CA LEU A 332 18.53 13.95 -1.45
C LEU A 332 19.87 13.82 -0.73
N ILE A 333 20.24 12.60 -0.32
CA ILE A 333 21.53 12.32 0.31
C ILE A 333 22.67 12.31 -0.72
N ALA A 334 22.45 11.64 -1.86
CA ALA A 334 23.42 11.57 -2.94
C ALA A 334 23.83 12.97 -3.42
N GLU A 335 22.84 13.81 -3.74
CA GLU A 335 23.07 15.18 -4.21
C GLU A 335 23.56 16.11 -3.09
N GLY A 336 23.40 15.73 -1.83
CA GLY A 336 23.82 16.54 -0.69
C GLY A 336 22.82 17.63 -0.30
N ALA A 337 21.54 17.45 -0.61
CA ALA A 337 20.45 18.26 -0.08
C ALA A 337 20.15 17.95 1.40
N SER A 338 20.43 16.72 1.85
CA SER A 338 20.12 16.25 3.21
C SER A 338 21.16 15.29 3.75
N ARG A 339 21.34 15.27 5.07
CA ARG A 339 22.22 14.33 5.79
C ARG A 339 21.55 13.00 6.06
N ALA A 340 20.25 13.06 6.34
CA ALA A 340 19.42 11.90 6.57
C ALA A 340 18.04 12.13 5.96
N ALA A 341 17.41 11.04 5.54
CA ALA A 341 16.07 11.07 4.97
C ALA A 341 15.26 9.86 5.45
N VAL A 342 14.02 10.12 5.91
CA VAL A 342 13.05 9.07 6.24
C VAL A 342 11.96 9.06 5.18
N GLY A 343 11.64 7.88 4.67
CA GLY A 343 10.56 7.68 3.71
C GLY A 343 9.89 6.31 3.83
N PHE A 344 8.92 6.08 2.95
CA PHE A 344 8.10 4.87 2.92
C PHE A 344 8.38 4.04 1.66
N GLN A 345 8.52 2.72 1.80
CA GLN A 345 8.75 1.75 0.73
C GLN A 345 7.51 1.53 -0.14
N ASP A 346 6.32 1.81 0.38
CA ASP A 346 5.02 1.58 -0.26
C ASP A 346 3.93 2.41 0.45
N ALA A 347 2.67 2.22 0.09
CA ALA A 347 1.51 2.71 0.81
C ALA A 347 1.59 2.35 2.30
N PHE A 348 1.34 3.36 3.13
CA PHE A 348 1.36 3.29 4.58
C PHE A 348 0.06 3.88 5.13
N ASP A 349 -0.41 3.43 6.30
CA ASP A 349 -1.57 4.06 6.94
C ASP A 349 -1.18 5.50 7.33
N ASP A 350 -1.75 6.50 6.66
CA ASP A 350 -1.38 7.92 6.82
C ASP A 350 -1.37 8.33 8.29
N SER A 351 -2.37 7.86 9.04
CA SER A 351 -2.53 8.20 10.44
C SER A 351 -1.42 7.60 11.30
N LEU A 352 -0.93 6.39 10.99
CA LEU A 352 0.23 5.78 11.63
C LEU A 352 1.55 6.43 11.16
N ALA A 353 1.64 6.83 9.89
CA ALA A 353 2.78 7.54 9.30
C ALA A 353 3.03 8.86 10.03
N GLU A 354 1.98 9.69 10.14
CA GLU A 354 2.01 10.95 10.88
C GLU A 354 2.50 10.74 12.32
N TYR A 355 2.00 9.69 12.99
CA TYR A 355 2.42 9.38 14.36
C TYR A 355 3.89 8.99 14.43
N ALA A 356 4.36 8.10 13.55
CA ALA A 356 5.75 7.67 13.52
C ALA A 356 6.72 8.85 13.29
N LEU A 357 6.41 9.73 12.35
CA LEU A 357 7.21 10.93 12.06
C LEU A 357 7.15 11.95 13.22
N THR A 358 5.98 12.11 13.84
CA THR A 358 5.82 12.97 15.03
C THR A 358 6.67 12.44 16.19
N GLN A 359 6.64 11.14 16.48
CA GLN A 359 7.46 10.54 17.53
C GLN A 359 8.95 10.63 17.22
N LEU A 360 9.35 10.44 15.95
CA LEU A 360 10.74 10.62 15.53
C LEU A 360 11.24 12.03 15.87
N VAL A 361 10.46 13.06 15.54
CA VAL A 361 10.84 14.45 15.85
C VAL A 361 10.92 14.67 17.36
N ARG A 362 9.96 14.18 18.15
CA ARG A 362 10.00 14.28 19.61
C ARG A 362 11.25 13.64 20.20
N HIS A 363 11.49 12.36 19.86
CA HIS A 363 12.66 11.62 20.33
C HIS A 363 13.98 12.22 19.85
N LEU A 364 13.99 12.90 18.70
CA LEU A 364 15.17 13.60 18.21
C LEU A 364 15.54 14.77 19.12
N PHE A 365 14.56 15.57 19.56
CA PHE A 365 14.81 16.64 20.53
C PHE A 365 15.16 16.08 21.90
N ASP A 366 14.41 15.09 22.41
CA ASP A 366 14.65 14.48 23.73
C ASP A 366 16.01 13.76 23.80
N GLY A 367 16.46 13.20 22.69
CA GLY A 367 17.72 12.47 22.55
C GLY A 367 18.93 13.36 22.23
N GLY A 368 18.79 14.69 22.25
CA GLY A 368 19.92 15.59 21.95
C GLY A 368 20.43 15.44 20.52
N PHE A 369 19.54 15.11 19.59
CA PHE A 369 19.79 14.89 18.16
C PHE A 369 20.55 13.60 17.81
N ASP A 370 20.56 12.59 18.67
CA ASP A 370 20.96 11.23 18.30
C ASP A 370 19.88 10.59 17.42
N LEU A 371 20.02 10.73 16.10
CA LEU A 371 18.99 10.32 15.13
C LEU A 371 18.77 8.79 15.10
N PRO A 372 19.81 7.92 15.07
CA PRO A 372 19.62 6.47 15.15
C PRO A 372 18.86 6.03 16.42
N ALA A 373 19.20 6.60 17.57
CA ALA A 373 18.51 6.30 18.82
C ALA A 373 17.05 6.80 18.80
N ALA A 374 16.83 8.01 18.29
CA ALA A 374 15.49 8.58 18.16
C ALA A 374 14.58 7.76 17.24
N PHE A 375 15.12 7.33 16.09
CA PHE A 375 14.42 6.47 15.15
C PHE A 375 14.08 5.11 15.79
N THR A 376 15.02 4.50 16.50
CA THR A 376 14.78 3.24 17.21
C THR A 376 13.64 3.34 18.21
N ARG A 377 13.62 4.39 19.06
CA ARG A 377 12.55 4.60 20.05
C ARG A 377 11.19 4.88 19.42
N ALA A 378 11.14 5.76 18.43
CA ALA A 378 9.91 6.04 17.68
C ALA A 378 9.34 4.74 17.08
N TRP A 379 10.24 3.88 16.59
CA TRP A 379 9.88 2.62 15.97
C TRP A 379 9.45 1.54 16.95
N GLU A 380 10.01 1.51 18.17
CA GLU A 380 9.56 0.66 19.27
C GLU A 380 8.14 1.04 19.73
N GLU A 381 7.84 2.33 19.81
CA GLU A 381 6.48 2.80 20.16
C GLU A 381 5.46 2.42 19.10
N VAL A 382 5.79 2.60 17.81
CA VAL A 382 4.91 2.19 16.71
C VAL A 382 4.63 0.69 16.78
N ARG A 383 5.66 -0.14 17.05
CA ARG A 383 5.52 -1.61 17.17
C ARG A 383 4.75 -2.07 18.41
N ALA A 384 4.58 -1.21 19.41
CA ALA A 384 3.75 -1.50 20.57
C ALA A 384 2.25 -1.29 20.28
N LEU A 385 1.89 -0.62 19.18
CA LEU A 385 0.50 -0.37 18.80
C LEU A 385 -0.16 -1.63 18.18
N PRO A 386 -1.42 -1.94 18.52
CA PRO A 386 -2.17 -3.07 17.94
C PRO A 386 -2.31 -3.04 16.41
N GLU A 387 -2.33 -1.84 15.82
CA GLU A 387 -2.41 -1.63 14.37
C GLU A 387 -1.07 -1.85 13.64
N SER A 388 0.04 -2.04 14.36
CA SER A 388 1.33 -2.34 13.74
C SER A 388 1.36 -3.81 13.28
N VAL A 389 1.21 -4.02 11.98
CA VAL A 389 1.41 -5.34 11.37
C VAL A 389 2.91 -5.52 11.07
N ASP A 390 3.45 -6.71 11.34
CA ASP A 390 4.83 -7.15 11.05
C ASP A 390 5.17 -7.05 9.53
N ALA A 391 5.36 -5.84 9.00
CA ALA A 391 6.07 -5.52 7.74
C ALA A 391 5.91 -4.03 7.44
N THR A 392 6.82 -3.24 7.99
CA THR A 392 6.75 -1.78 7.97
C THR A 392 7.77 -1.22 7.00
N GLY A 393 7.27 -0.63 5.93
CA GLY A 393 8.09 0.00 4.90
C GLY A 393 8.74 1.32 5.30
N VAL A 394 8.99 1.60 6.59
CA VAL A 394 9.65 2.84 7.00
C VAL A 394 11.16 2.65 6.92
N THR A 395 11.83 3.48 6.13
CA THR A 395 13.27 3.39 5.93
C THR A 395 13.92 4.72 6.32
N LEU A 396 14.95 4.63 7.17
CA LEU A 396 15.87 5.74 7.45
C LEU A 396 17.16 5.56 6.65
N TRP A 397 17.48 6.55 5.82
CA TRP A 397 18.76 6.68 5.13
C TRP A 397 19.65 7.74 5.79
N LEU A 398 20.96 7.49 5.83
CA LEU A 398 21.98 8.44 6.30
C LEU A 398 23.16 8.54 5.33
N ASP A 399 23.81 9.69 5.34
CA ASP A 399 25.06 10.00 4.63
C ASP A 399 26.32 9.86 5.50
N GLY A 400 26.15 9.41 6.75
CA GLY A 400 27.18 9.38 7.77
C GLY A 400 26.98 8.25 8.78
N PRO A 401 27.93 8.07 9.71
CA PRO A 401 28.01 6.86 10.53
C PRO A 401 26.86 6.76 11.53
N VAL A 402 26.13 5.66 11.44
CA VAL A 402 25.09 5.29 12.43
C VAL A 402 25.72 4.94 13.78
N PHE A 403 26.84 4.22 13.75
CA PHE A 403 27.58 3.84 14.96
C PHE A 403 28.60 4.92 15.29
N VAL A 404 28.23 5.82 16.19
CA VAL A 404 29.10 6.93 16.62
C VAL A 404 29.98 6.54 17.81
N ASP A 405 31.15 7.17 17.89
CA ASP A 405 32.12 6.94 18.97
C ASP A 405 31.60 7.43 20.35
N PRO A 406 32.18 6.96 21.47
CA PRO A 406 31.74 7.34 22.80
C PRO A 406 31.74 8.85 23.10
N ALA A 407 32.63 9.63 22.47
CA ALA A 407 32.69 11.08 22.69
C ALA A 407 31.49 11.78 22.03
N THR A 408 31.12 11.35 20.82
CA THR A 408 29.92 11.82 20.12
C THR A 408 28.65 11.47 20.90
N ARG A 409 28.51 10.22 21.38
CA ARG A 409 27.41 9.81 22.28
C ARG A 409 27.31 10.69 23.53
N SER A 410 28.44 10.96 24.17
CA SER A 410 28.50 11.83 25.35
C SER A 410 28.11 13.28 25.04
N ALA A 411 28.40 13.76 23.83
CA ALA A 411 27.98 15.09 23.38
C ALA A 411 26.46 15.17 23.18
N HIS A 412 25.85 14.15 22.58
CA HIS A 412 24.38 14.03 22.48
C HIS A 412 23.72 14.00 23.87
N ALA A 413 24.24 13.19 24.79
CA ALA A 413 23.72 13.09 26.16
C ALA A 413 23.75 14.43 26.91
N ARG A 414 24.90 15.14 26.88
CA ARG A 414 24.99 16.49 27.49
C ARG A 414 24.01 17.48 26.88
N ARG A 415 23.78 17.38 25.57
CA ARG A 415 22.85 18.24 24.86
C ARG A 415 21.39 17.92 25.22
N ALA A 416 21.04 16.65 25.35
CA ALA A 416 19.75 16.19 25.84
C ALA A 416 19.49 16.71 27.27
N GLU A 417 20.48 16.63 28.16
CA GLU A 417 20.39 17.20 29.52
C GLU A 417 20.16 18.72 29.48
N ALA A 418 20.89 19.45 28.65
CA ALA A 418 20.72 20.90 28.50
C ALA A 418 19.34 21.28 27.94
N LEU A 419 18.80 20.47 27.02
CA LEU A 419 17.43 20.60 26.48
C LEU A 419 16.39 20.33 27.57
N ALA A 420 16.54 19.26 28.34
CA ALA A 420 15.64 18.91 29.44
C ALA A 420 15.62 19.97 30.56
N VAL A 421 16.75 20.63 30.82
CA VAL A 421 16.85 21.74 31.78
C VAL A 421 16.24 23.04 31.23
N ALA A 422 16.38 23.29 29.92
CA ALA A 422 15.91 24.52 29.29
C ALA A 422 14.45 24.48 28.84
N ALA A 423 13.91 23.29 28.57
CA ALA A 423 12.48 23.07 28.63
C ALA A 423 12.06 23.30 30.08
N VAL A 424 11.18 24.27 30.35
CA VAL A 424 10.44 24.29 31.61
C VAL A 424 9.92 22.87 31.75
N ALA A 425 10.34 22.15 32.80
CA ALA A 425 9.97 20.75 33.01
C ALA A 425 8.52 20.60 32.58
N PRO A 426 8.20 19.79 31.55
CA PRO A 426 6.82 19.64 31.16
C PRO A 426 6.13 19.20 32.44
N GLN A 427 5.29 20.08 33.01
CA GLN A 427 4.38 19.63 34.05
C GLN A 427 3.68 18.48 33.37
N ALA A 428 3.93 17.25 33.84
CA ALA A 428 3.26 16.07 33.33
C ALA A 428 1.80 16.47 33.19
N PRO A 429 1.20 16.44 31.98
CA PRO A 429 -0.03 17.16 31.70
C PRO A 429 -0.99 16.86 32.83
N ALA A 430 -1.31 17.90 33.60
CA ALA A 430 -2.02 17.73 34.87
C ALA A 430 -3.41 17.11 34.63
N SER A 431 -3.93 17.29 33.42
CA SER A 431 -5.21 16.79 32.94
C SER A 431 -5.04 15.79 31.79
N ALA A 432 -5.77 14.68 31.87
CA ALA A 432 -5.95 13.72 30.79
C ALA A 432 -6.89 14.26 29.71
N ILE A 433 -6.46 15.31 28.99
CA ILE A 433 -7.24 15.93 27.92
C ILE A 433 -7.32 14.93 26.77
N VAL A 434 -8.55 14.54 26.42
CA VAL A 434 -8.81 13.69 25.27
C VAL A 434 -9.10 14.58 24.06
N ARG A 435 -8.37 14.34 22.97
CA ARG A 435 -8.57 14.98 21.68
C ARG A 435 -9.27 13.98 20.75
N CYS A 436 -10.23 14.47 19.97
CA CYS A 436 -11.04 13.64 19.07
C CYS A 436 -10.79 14.09 17.62
N GLU A 437 -10.38 13.15 16.76
CA GLU A 437 -10.24 13.36 15.32
C GLU A 437 -11.26 12.45 14.62
N ILE A 438 -12.32 13.06 14.08
CA ILE A 438 -13.48 12.35 13.54
C ILE A 438 -13.79 12.89 12.16
N GLU A 439 -13.72 12.02 11.16
CA GLU A 439 -14.02 12.32 9.77
C GLU A 439 -14.85 11.18 9.16
N PRO A 440 -16.19 11.35 9.06
CA PRO A 440 -17.06 10.38 8.41
C PRO A 440 -16.87 10.32 6.90
N PHE A 441 -17.30 9.24 6.27
CA PHE A 441 -17.45 9.24 4.82
C PHE A 441 -18.69 10.04 4.39
N PRO A 442 -18.59 10.86 3.33
CA PRO A 442 -19.73 11.64 2.82
C PRO A 442 -20.77 10.74 2.12
N GLU A 443 -20.33 9.60 1.60
CA GLU A 443 -21.18 8.62 0.92
C GLU A 443 -20.84 7.20 1.38
N LEU A 444 -21.87 6.41 1.64
CA LEU A 444 -21.74 5.00 2.04
C LEU A 444 -22.48 4.09 1.05
N ASN A 445 -21.77 3.07 0.62
CA ASN A 445 -22.28 2.00 -0.23
C ASN A 445 -22.81 0.84 0.65
N TYR A 446 -23.92 0.22 0.24
CA TYR A 446 -24.51 -0.86 1.04
C TYR A 446 -23.58 -2.08 1.16
N ALA A 447 -22.85 -2.45 0.09
CA ALA A 447 -21.91 -3.57 0.15
C ALA A 447 -20.74 -3.31 1.11
N VAL A 448 -20.25 -2.07 1.17
CA VAL A 448 -19.24 -1.66 2.15
C VAL A 448 -19.79 -1.87 3.56
N LEU A 449 -20.99 -1.36 3.83
CA LEU A 449 -21.61 -1.49 5.15
C LEU A 449 -21.88 -2.96 5.49
N HIS A 450 -22.44 -3.74 4.56
CA HIS A 450 -22.82 -5.14 4.75
C HIS A 450 -21.65 -6.00 5.23
N ASN A 451 -20.45 -5.70 4.73
CA ASN A 451 -19.21 -6.37 5.10
C ASN A 451 -18.50 -5.70 6.30
N ALA A 452 -19.28 -5.09 7.20
CA ALA A 452 -18.85 -4.49 8.47
C ALA A 452 -17.70 -3.48 8.35
N GLN A 453 -17.67 -2.70 7.25
CA GLN A 453 -16.61 -1.72 7.04
C GLN A 453 -16.86 -0.40 7.77
N PRO A 454 -15.80 0.40 8.02
CA PRO A 454 -15.89 1.65 8.75
C PRO A 454 -16.84 2.66 8.13
N LEU A 455 -17.62 3.35 8.97
CA LEU A 455 -18.38 4.55 8.58
C LEU A 455 -17.52 5.81 8.45
N PHE A 456 -16.28 5.74 8.94
CA PHE A 456 -15.38 6.87 9.07
C PHE A 456 -14.10 6.63 8.29
N LYS A 457 -13.57 7.68 7.66
CA LYS A 457 -12.18 7.72 7.19
C LYS A 457 -11.24 7.66 8.39
N ARG A 458 -11.55 8.44 9.43
CA ARG A 458 -10.77 8.54 10.66
C ARG A 458 -11.70 8.68 11.87
N PHE A 459 -11.49 7.83 12.87
CA PHE A 459 -12.08 7.99 14.20
C PHE A 459 -11.02 7.64 15.23
N LEU A 460 -10.32 8.67 15.70
CA LEU A 460 -9.18 8.55 16.60
C LEU A 460 -9.39 9.34 17.88
N LEU A 461 -9.10 8.69 19.01
CA LEU A 461 -9.03 9.35 20.31
C LEU A 461 -7.57 9.39 20.76
N SER A 462 -7.06 10.55 21.10
CA SER A 462 -5.69 10.70 21.62
C SER A 462 -5.67 11.38 22.99
N CYS A 463 -4.77 10.94 23.85
CA CYS A 463 -4.59 11.47 25.20
C CYS A 463 -3.14 11.27 25.66
N ASP A 464 -2.49 12.33 26.12
CA ASP A 464 -1.09 12.28 26.55
C ASP A 464 -0.90 11.48 27.87
N ALA A 465 -1.98 11.31 28.65
CA ALA A 465 -1.98 10.58 29.91
C ALA A 465 -3.18 9.60 29.99
N PRO A 466 -3.21 8.55 29.14
CA PRO A 466 -4.39 7.68 29.01
C PRO A 466 -4.73 6.96 30.32
N ALA A 467 -3.74 6.63 31.14
CA ALA A 467 -3.93 6.00 32.45
C ALA A 467 -4.71 6.87 33.45
N LYS A 468 -4.71 8.20 33.27
CA LYS A 468 -5.46 9.16 34.09
C LYS A 468 -6.79 9.57 33.46
N ALA A 469 -7.08 9.15 32.22
CA ALA A 469 -8.31 9.47 31.54
C ALA A 469 -9.47 8.64 32.09
N GLU A 470 -10.57 9.30 32.45
CA GLU A 470 -11.82 8.59 32.72
C GLU A 470 -12.39 7.96 31.43
N PRO A 471 -13.16 6.85 31.54
CA PRO A 471 -13.80 6.24 30.38
C PRO A 471 -14.67 7.23 29.60
N LEU A 472 -14.64 7.10 28.27
CA LEU A 472 -15.46 7.88 27.34
C LEU A 472 -16.66 7.06 26.90
N ASP A 473 -17.82 7.70 26.80
CA ASP A 473 -18.99 7.14 26.15
C ASP A 473 -19.07 7.70 24.72
N VAL A 474 -18.93 6.80 23.74
CA VAL A 474 -18.97 7.11 22.31
C VAL A 474 -20.31 6.64 21.75
N GLU A 475 -21.06 7.57 21.17
CA GLU A 475 -22.34 7.33 20.50
C GLU A 475 -22.25 7.81 19.04
N VAL A 476 -22.62 6.93 18.11
CA VAL A 476 -22.77 7.24 16.69
C VAL A 476 -24.16 6.82 16.25
N ALA A 477 -24.88 7.71 15.58
CA ALA A 477 -26.23 7.44 15.09
C ALA A 477 -26.38 7.82 13.61
N VAL A 478 -26.81 6.87 12.79
CA VAL A 478 -27.18 7.08 11.39
C VAL A 478 -28.69 7.15 11.30
N HIS A 479 -29.19 8.28 10.83
CA HIS A 479 -30.62 8.50 10.64
C HIS A 479 -31.04 7.89 9.29
N MET A 480 -32.16 7.17 9.23
CA MET A 480 -32.65 6.52 8.00
C MET A 480 -34.17 6.69 7.93
N GLY A 481 -34.63 7.94 7.80
CA GLY A 481 -36.05 8.27 7.88
C GLY A 481 -36.60 8.10 9.31
N ALA A 482 -37.57 7.20 9.49
CA ALA A 482 -38.16 6.93 10.80
C ALA A 482 -37.27 6.06 11.71
N GLU A 483 -36.29 5.35 11.15
CA GLU A 483 -35.37 4.50 11.89
C GLU A 483 -34.04 5.21 12.17
N VAL A 484 -33.40 4.86 13.28
CA VAL A 484 -32.06 5.35 13.65
C VAL A 484 -31.20 4.16 14.05
N ALA A 485 -30.18 3.86 13.25
CA ALA A 485 -29.20 2.84 13.60
C ALA A 485 -28.13 3.46 14.50
N ARG A 486 -27.91 2.85 15.68
CA ARG A 486 -27.01 3.38 16.71
C ARG A 486 -25.87 2.42 17.00
N PHE A 487 -24.71 3.00 17.24
CA PHE A 487 -23.55 2.37 17.86
C PHE A 487 -23.28 3.09 19.17
N GLN A 488 -23.14 2.34 20.26
CA GLN A 488 -22.80 2.88 21.56
C GLN A 488 -21.70 2.02 22.19
N ARG A 489 -20.63 2.67 22.65
CA ARG A 489 -19.51 1.97 23.30
C ARG A 489 -18.88 2.83 24.36
N ARG A 490 -18.64 2.23 25.53
CA ARG A 490 -17.75 2.78 26.55
C ARG A 490 -16.31 2.41 26.23
N VAL A 491 -15.45 3.40 26.10
CA VAL A 491 -14.04 3.29 25.69
C VAL A 491 -13.15 3.73 26.83
N LYS A 492 -12.27 2.83 27.28
CA LYS A 492 -11.17 3.17 28.19
C LYS A 492 -9.89 3.27 27.38
N LEU A 493 -9.24 4.44 27.40
CA LEU A 493 -7.97 4.65 26.70
C LEU A 493 -6.88 3.79 27.37
N ARG A 494 -6.25 2.89 26.61
CA ARG A 494 -5.13 2.06 27.10
C ARG A 494 -3.78 2.60 26.66
N GLN A 495 -3.79 3.27 25.52
CA GLN A 495 -2.63 3.83 24.83
C GLN A 495 -2.85 5.32 24.56
N VAL A 496 -1.77 6.01 24.21
CA VAL A 496 -1.77 7.46 23.89
C VAL A 496 -2.70 7.77 22.72
N ARG A 497 -2.99 6.76 21.89
CA ARG A 497 -3.77 6.83 20.67
C ARG A 497 -4.65 5.60 20.56
N GLU A 498 -5.97 5.74 20.50
CA GLU A 498 -6.92 4.64 20.30
C GLU A 498 -7.69 4.81 18.98
N LYS A 499 -7.42 3.92 18.01
CA LYS A 499 -8.18 3.83 16.76
C LYS A 499 -9.51 3.11 17.01
N LEU A 500 -10.62 3.80 16.70
CA LEU A 500 -11.98 3.26 16.74
C LEU A 500 -12.61 3.11 15.36
N THR A 501 -11.95 3.60 14.29
CA THR A 501 -12.44 3.56 12.91
C THR A 501 -13.08 2.22 12.54
N ASP A 502 -12.34 1.12 12.70
CA ASP A 502 -12.79 -0.24 12.33
C ASP A 502 -13.67 -0.92 13.39
N LYS A 503 -13.90 -0.26 14.53
CA LYS A 503 -14.69 -0.78 15.64
C LYS A 503 -16.12 -0.22 15.65
N ILE A 504 -16.38 0.86 14.91
CA ILE A 504 -17.69 1.49 14.84
C ILE A 504 -18.45 0.93 13.66
N HIS A 505 -19.53 0.21 13.95
CA HIS A 505 -20.44 -0.34 12.96
C HIS A 505 -21.88 -0.03 13.39
N VAL A 506 -22.77 0.22 12.43
CA VAL A 506 -24.20 0.37 12.68
C VAL A 506 -24.96 -0.82 12.09
N PRO A 507 -25.99 -1.35 12.76
CA PRO A 507 -26.75 -2.48 12.26
C PRO A 507 -27.51 -2.11 10.97
N LEU A 508 -27.36 -2.95 9.94
CA LEU A 508 -27.96 -2.75 8.61
C LEU A 508 -29.26 -3.53 8.42
N THR A 509 -29.79 -4.08 9.50
CA THR A 509 -31.05 -4.83 9.52
C THR A 509 -32.27 -3.94 9.30
N ALA A 510 -32.09 -2.61 9.32
CA ALA A 510 -33.09 -1.64 8.94
C ALA A 510 -33.67 -1.97 7.55
N GLU A 511 -34.97 -2.23 7.49
CA GLU A 511 -35.71 -2.46 6.25
C GLU A 511 -35.53 -1.29 5.27
N VAL A 512 -35.30 -0.08 5.83
CA VAL A 512 -34.98 1.13 5.08
C VAL A 512 -33.70 0.97 4.25
N ALA A 513 -32.61 0.41 4.80
CA ALA A 513 -31.35 0.27 4.07
C ALA A 513 -31.46 -0.68 2.87
N ARG A 514 -32.35 -1.68 2.95
CA ARG A 514 -32.64 -2.64 1.86
C ARG A 514 -33.67 -2.13 0.86
N SER A 515 -34.50 -1.14 1.22
CA SER A 515 -35.51 -0.54 0.35
C SER A 515 -35.04 0.75 -0.35
N VAL A 516 -33.78 1.15 -0.14
CA VAL A 516 -33.14 2.25 -0.87
C VAL A 516 -32.91 1.82 -2.32
N HIS A 517 -33.86 2.15 -3.19
CA HIS A 517 -33.75 1.98 -4.64
C HIS A 517 -33.16 3.22 -5.34
N GLU A 518 -33.09 4.35 -4.64
CA GLU A 518 -32.51 5.62 -5.10
C GLU A 518 -31.67 6.23 -4.00
N ALA A 519 -30.62 7.00 -4.34
CA ALA A 519 -29.71 7.53 -3.33
C ALA A 519 -30.44 8.49 -2.36
N ILE A 520 -30.31 8.26 -1.05
CA ILE A 520 -30.96 9.05 -0.01
C ILE A 520 -29.94 9.94 0.70
N ASN A 521 -30.24 11.23 0.82
CA ASN A 521 -29.48 12.14 1.69
C ASN A 521 -29.99 12.00 3.13
N THR A 522 -29.09 11.77 4.06
CA THR A 522 -29.37 11.66 5.49
C THR A 522 -28.26 12.29 6.34
N SER A 523 -28.36 12.17 7.66
CA SER A 523 -27.40 12.67 8.64
C SER A 523 -26.80 11.54 9.47
N LEU A 524 -25.50 11.65 9.77
CA LEU A 524 -24.76 10.86 10.75
C LEU A 524 -24.40 11.79 11.91
N SER A 525 -24.84 11.48 13.12
CA SER A 525 -24.49 12.23 14.32
C SER A 525 -23.47 11.48 15.17
N VAL A 526 -22.51 12.21 15.74
CA VAL A 526 -21.49 11.66 16.64
C VAL A 526 -21.51 12.46 17.93
N ARG A 527 -21.49 11.75 19.06
CA ARG A 527 -21.38 12.33 20.39
C ARG A 527 -20.35 11.56 21.20
N ILE A 528 -19.39 12.29 21.77
CA ILE A 528 -18.41 11.75 22.70
C ILE A 528 -18.53 12.51 24.01
N THR A 529 -18.78 11.78 25.10
CA THR A 529 -18.90 12.34 26.44
C THR A 529 -17.91 11.69 27.40
N GLN A 530 -17.35 12.47 28.32
CA GLN A 530 -16.53 12.00 29.42
C GLN A 530 -17.10 12.57 30.73
N SER A 531 -17.50 11.68 31.63
CA SER A 531 -18.04 12.05 32.97
C SER A 531 -19.20 13.06 32.91
N GLY A 532 -20.02 12.98 31.86
CA GLY A 532 -21.15 13.90 31.60
C GLY A 532 -20.79 15.16 30.79
N ASN A 533 -19.51 15.47 30.58
CA ASN A 533 -19.07 16.58 29.74
C ASN A 533 -18.97 16.15 28.27
N VAL A 534 -19.51 16.95 27.36
CA VAL A 534 -19.42 16.71 25.91
C VAL A 534 -18.05 17.15 25.42
N LEU A 535 -17.26 16.21 24.91
CA LEU A 535 -15.96 16.47 24.30
C LEU A 535 -16.07 16.72 22.79
N TYR A 536 -17.02 16.04 22.14
CA TYR A 536 -17.32 16.21 20.72
C TYR A 536 -18.81 15.99 20.47
N HIS A 537 -19.43 16.86 19.67
CA HIS A 537 -20.80 16.69 19.21
C HIS A 537 -20.98 17.39 17.86
N ASP A 538 -21.26 16.60 16.82
CA ASP A 538 -21.45 17.13 15.47
C ASP A 538 -22.40 16.25 14.65
N SER A 539 -22.99 16.84 13.61
CA SER A 539 -23.86 16.16 12.64
C SER A 539 -23.35 16.37 11.22
N HIS A 540 -23.11 15.25 10.55
CA HIS A 540 -22.48 15.17 9.24
C HIS A 540 -23.51 14.76 8.20
N ARG A 541 -23.47 15.42 7.04
CA ARG A 541 -24.26 15.00 5.88
C ARG A 541 -23.71 13.67 5.35
N LEU A 542 -24.61 12.72 5.11
CA LEU A 542 -24.30 11.39 4.62
C LEU A 542 -25.25 11.03 3.48
N ARG A 543 -24.72 10.55 2.35
CA ARG A 543 -25.51 9.97 1.26
C ARG A 543 -25.45 8.45 1.32
N LEU A 544 -26.61 7.81 1.43
CA LEU A 544 -26.75 6.35 1.35
C LEU A 544 -27.07 5.97 -0.10
N LEU A 545 -26.23 5.14 -0.70
CA LEU A 545 -26.39 4.68 -2.07
C LEU A 545 -27.36 3.50 -2.16
N PRO A 546 -28.02 3.29 -3.31
CA PRO A 546 -28.85 2.12 -3.56
C PRO A 546 -28.13 0.81 -3.29
N VAL A 547 -28.88 -0.19 -2.84
CA VAL A 547 -28.38 -1.49 -2.43
C VAL A 547 -27.72 -2.28 -3.58
N ASP A 548 -28.17 -2.02 -4.80
CA ASP A 548 -27.72 -2.61 -6.06
C ASP A 548 -26.70 -1.74 -6.81
N GLN A 549 -26.27 -0.60 -6.24
CA GLN A 549 -25.24 0.22 -6.84
C GLN A 549 -23.86 -0.29 -6.44
N TRP A 550 -23.04 -0.63 -7.43
CA TRP A 550 -21.62 -0.85 -7.27
C TRP A 550 -20.84 0.40 -7.70
N ARG A 551 -19.68 0.61 -7.08
CA ARG A 551 -18.75 1.70 -7.40
C ARG A 551 -17.41 1.09 -7.72
N ASP A 552 -16.95 1.32 -8.93
CA ASP A 552 -15.66 0.91 -9.41
C ASP A 552 -14.60 1.94 -9.01
N ASN A 553 -14.27 1.95 -7.72
CA ASN A 553 -13.19 2.78 -7.21
C ASN A 553 -12.34 1.98 -6.22
N ARG A 554 -11.18 2.51 -5.83
CA ARG A 554 -10.24 1.81 -4.93
C ARG A 554 -10.84 1.37 -3.59
N ARG A 555 -11.82 2.12 -3.06
CA ARG A 555 -12.43 1.84 -1.75
C ARG A 555 -13.55 0.80 -1.84
N ASP A 556 -14.38 0.94 -2.87
CA ASP A 556 -15.66 0.25 -3.00
C ASP A 556 -15.62 -0.90 -4.02
N GLY A 557 -14.76 -0.79 -5.03
CA GLY A 557 -14.59 -1.76 -6.12
C GLY A 557 -14.27 -3.15 -5.61
N ARG A 558 -13.43 -3.22 -4.57
CA ARG A 558 -13.07 -4.44 -3.84
C ARG A 558 -14.26 -5.23 -3.25
N TRP A 559 -15.47 -4.65 -3.16
CA TRP A 559 -16.67 -5.32 -2.66
C TRP A 559 -17.57 -5.90 -3.74
N LEU A 560 -17.13 -5.88 -5.01
CA LEU A 560 -17.82 -6.58 -6.10
C LEU A 560 -18.17 -8.05 -5.77
N PRO A 561 -17.37 -8.83 -5.00
CA PRO A 561 -17.73 -10.21 -4.64
C PRO A 561 -19.05 -10.34 -3.88
N SER A 562 -19.55 -9.28 -3.23
CA SER A 562 -20.88 -9.32 -2.58
C SER A 562 -22.04 -9.35 -3.59
N PHE A 563 -21.81 -9.00 -4.85
CA PHE A 563 -22.80 -9.09 -5.92
C PHE A 563 -22.78 -10.44 -6.65
N VAL A 564 -21.88 -11.35 -6.29
CA VAL A 564 -21.94 -12.75 -6.73
C VAL A 564 -22.94 -13.47 -5.82
N LEU A 565 -24.10 -13.84 -6.38
CA LEU A 565 -25.26 -14.35 -5.64
C LEU A 565 -25.53 -15.84 -5.96
N PRO A 566 -24.75 -16.80 -5.42
CA PRO A 566 -24.86 -18.22 -5.78
C PRO A 566 -26.19 -18.86 -5.38
N ARG A 567 -26.91 -18.27 -4.42
CA ARG A 567 -28.22 -18.75 -3.93
C ARG A 567 -29.41 -18.08 -4.62
N ASP A 568 -29.18 -17.23 -5.62
CA ASP A 568 -30.28 -16.65 -6.39
C ASP A 568 -31.07 -17.78 -7.11
N PRO A 569 -32.42 -17.75 -7.09
CA PRO A 569 -33.25 -18.77 -7.72
C PRO A 569 -32.90 -19.05 -9.19
N ALA A 570 -32.51 -18.00 -9.94
CA ALA A 570 -32.11 -18.16 -11.33
C ALA A 570 -30.79 -18.92 -11.47
N VAL A 571 -29.83 -18.73 -10.56
CA VAL A 571 -28.57 -19.49 -10.55
C VAL A 571 -28.84 -20.96 -10.28
N VAL A 572 -29.69 -21.26 -9.29
CA VAL A 572 -30.13 -22.64 -8.99
C VAL A 572 -30.82 -23.27 -10.20
N GLN A 573 -31.66 -22.50 -10.90
CA GLN A 573 -32.31 -22.93 -12.13
C GLN A 573 -31.31 -23.20 -13.25
N ALA A 574 -30.32 -22.33 -13.46
CA ALA A 574 -29.28 -22.49 -14.48
C ALA A 574 -28.52 -23.81 -14.27
N VAL A 575 -28.01 -24.03 -13.05
CA VAL A 575 -27.24 -25.25 -12.72
C VAL A 575 -28.11 -26.50 -12.83
N SER A 576 -29.40 -26.43 -12.45
CA SER A 576 -30.33 -27.54 -12.63
C SER A 576 -30.53 -27.91 -14.10
N GLN A 577 -30.71 -26.92 -14.97
CA GLN A 577 -30.85 -27.12 -16.42
C GLN A 577 -29.54 -27.63 -17.05
N ALA A 578 -28.40 -27.14 -16.58
CA ALA A 578 -27.07 -27.53 -17.05
C ALA A 578 -26.74 -29.01 -16.83
N ARG A 579 -27.44 -29.71 -15.93
CA ARG A 579 -27.24 -31.15 -15.68
C ARG A 579 -27.34 -31.98 -16.95
N ARG A 580 -28.23 -31.64 -17.89
CA ARG A 580 -28.36 -32.41 -19.14
C ARG A 580 -27.13 -32.26 -20.03
N TYR A 581 -26.58 -31.04 -20.14
CA TYR A 581 -25.37 -30.79 -20.91
C TYR A 581 -24.16 -31.45 -20.26
N ASN A 582 -24.05 -31.38 -18.93
CA ASN A 582 -22.97 -32.02 -18.18
C ASN A 582 -22.93 -33.55 -18.41
N ARG A 583 -24.09 -34.22 -18.39
CA ARG A 583 -24.20 -35.66 -18.68
C ARG A 583 -23.79 -36.00 -20.10
N VAL A 584 -24.15 -35.16 -21.07
CA VAL A 584 -23.81 -35.37 -22.48
C VAL A 584 -22.33 -35.14 -22.73
N LEU A 585 -21.76 -34.04 -22.22
CA LEU A 585 -20.35 -33.68 -22.40
C LEU A 585 -19.39 -34.65 -21.72
N ARG A 586 -19.81 -35.26 -20.60
CA ARG A 586 -19.04 -36.28 -19.87
C ARG A 586 -19.36 -37.71 -20.31
N ASP A 587 -20.33 -37.91 -21.20
CA ASP A 587 -20.88 -39.22 -21.59
C ASP A 587 -21.20 -40.12 -20.37
N GLU A 588 -21.81 -39.51 -19.35
CA GLU A 588 -22.06 -40.15 -18.06
C GLU A 588 -23.47 -39.77 -17.54
N PRO A 589 -24.46 -40.69 -17.59
CA PRO A 589 -25.84 -40.39 -17.19
C PRO A 589 -26.01 -39.97 -15.72
N THR A 590 -25.08 -40.39 -14.86
CA THR A 590 -25.05 -40.10 -13.43
C THR A 590 -24.28 -38.84 -13.08
N ALA A 591 -23.57 -38.23 -14.04
CA ALA A 591 -22.71 -37.08 -13.77
C ALA A 591 -23.49 -35.94 -13.08
N GLY A 592 -22.97 -35.55 -11.92
CA GLY A 592 -23.38 -34.37 -11.16
C GLY A 592 -22.44 -33.20 -11.37
N PHE A 593 -22.76 -32.09 -10.70
CA PHE A 593 -21.82 -31.01 -10.48
C PHE A 593 -21.05 -31.32 -9.21
N GLU A 594 -19.82 -31.80 -9.39
CA GLU A 594 -18.94 -32.31 -8.32
C GLU A 594 -17.79 -31.33 -8.03
N GLY A 595 -17.74 -30.21 -8.75
CA GLY A 595 -16.67 -29.22 -8.64
C GLY A 595 -15.31 -29.87 -8.87
N TYR A 596 -14.38 -29.64 -7.94
CA TYR A 596 -13.04 -30.23 -7.99
C TYR A 596 -12.97 -31.70 -7.54
N GLN A 597 -14.03 -32.29 -6.99
CA GLN A 597 -13.99 -33.69 -6.54
C GLN A 597 -13.80 -34.69 -7.69
N CYS A 598 -14.05 -34.26 -8.93
CA CYS A 598 -13.73 -35.04 -10.13
C CYS A 598 -12.23 -35.10 -10.44
N VAL A 599 -11.41 -34.27 -9.77
CA VAL A 599 -9.95 -34.26 -9.88
C VAL A 599 -9.36 -34.97 -8.66
N PRO A 600 -8.51 -36.00 -8.84
CA PRO A 600 -7.83 -36.65 -7.73
C PRO A 600 -6.94 -35.67 -6.96
N GLU A 601 -6.87 -35.81 -5.63
CA GLU A 601 -5.99 -35.00 -4.79
C GLU A 601 -4.52 -35.18 -5.22
N PRO A 602 -3.84 -34.10 -5.67
CA PRO A 602 -2.47 -34.21 -6.12
C PRO A 602 -1.49 -34.42 -4.96
N THR A 603 -0.44 -35.20 -5.18
CA THR A 603 0.71 -35.26 -4.26
C THR A 603 1.59 -34.00 -4.36
N THR A 604 1.59 -33.34 -5.53
CA THR A 604 2.18 -32.02 -5.82
C THR A 604 1.35 -31.30 -6.89
N PRO A 605 1.17 -29.96 -6.86
CA PRO A 605 0.29 -29.24 -7.79
C PRO A 605 0.55 -29.50 -9.29
N ASP A 606 1.80 -29.69 -9.70
CA ASP A 606 2.17 -29.95 -11.11
C ASP A 606 1.96 -31.40 -11.56
N ALA A 607 1.43 -32.28 -10.69
CA ALA A 607 1.19 -33.69 -10.98
C ALA A 607 -0.26 -33.99 -11.43
N ILE A 608 -1.12 -32.98 -11.56
CA ILE A 608 -2.50 -33.16 -12.01
C ILE A 608 -2.50 -33.38 -13.53
N ASP A 609 -3.10 -34.48 -13.99
CA ASP A 609 -3.22 -34.75 -15.42
C ASP A 609 -4.30 -33.87 -16.09
N GLU A 610 -4.06 -33.54 -17.35
CA GLU A 610 -4.92 -32.62 -18.11
C GLU A 610 -6.34 -33.18 -18.31
N GLU A 611 -6.53 -34.50 -18.39
CA GLU A 611 -7.87 -35.08 -18.57
C GLU A 611 -8.73 -34.94 -17.32
N SER A 612 -8.14 -35.10 -16.12
CA SER A 612 -8.84 -34.76 -14.87
C SER A 612 -9.27 -33.30 -14.84
N LEU A 613 -8.39 -32.35 -15.23
CA LEU A 613 -8.74 -30.93 -15.29
C LEU A 613 -9.87 -30.65 -16.30
N ARG A 614 -9.91 -31.36 -17.43
CA ARG A 614 -11.02 -31.27 -18.40
C ARG A 614 -12.36 -31.71 -17.81
N GLY A 615 -12.37 -32.55 -16.78
CA GLY A 615 -13.58 -32.87 -16.00
C GLY A 615 -14.22 -31.64 -15.37
N VAL A 616 -13.41 -30.68 -14.91
CA VAL A 616 -13.89 -29.38 -14.42
C VAL A 616 -14.37 -28.52 -15.58
N ASP A 617 -13.61 -28.43 -16.67
CA ASP A 617 -13.97 -27.60 -17.83
C ASP A 617 -15.31 -28.03 -18.46
N ARG A 618 -15.59 -29.34 -18.53
CA ARG A 618 -16.89 -29.86 -19.02
C ARG A 618 -18.08 -29.42 -18.16
N GLN A 619 -17.90 -29.26 -16.85
CA GLN A 619 -18.94 -28.73 -15.96
C GLN A 619 -19.17 -27.24 -16.25
N VAL A 620 -18.11 -26.47 -16.48
CA VAL A 620 -18.20 -25.05 -16.88
C VAL A 620 -18.86 -24.90 -18.25
N GLU A 621 -18.48 -25.74 -19.21
CA GLU A 621 -19.08 -25.78 -20.56
C GLU A 621 -20.57 -26.11 -20.51
N ALA A 622 -21.01 -26.99 -19.60
CA ALA A 622 -22.42 -27.30 -19.42
C ALA A 622 -23.24 -26.09 -18.94
N ILE A 623 -22.66 -25.27 -18.05
CA ILE A 623 -23.28 -24.01 -17.61
C ILE A 623 -23.34 -23.02 -18.78
N TRP A 624 -22.23 -22.86 -19.52
CA TRP A 624 -22.18 -22.04 -20.73
C TRP A 624 -23.27 -22.43 -21.74
N ALA A 625 -23.36 -23.72 -22.08
CA ALA A 625 -24.34 -24.25 -23.03
C ALA A 625 -25.79 -23.95 -22.61
N THR A 626 -26.07 -23.99 -21.31
CA THR A 626 -27.39 -23.64 -20.76
C THR A 626 -27.70 -22.16 -20.97
N LEU A 627 -26.77 -21.28 -20.60
CA LEU A 627 -26.94 -19.84 -20.76
C LEU A 627 -27.07 -19.45 -22.25
N LEU A 628 -26.29 -20.11 -23.11
CA LEU A 628 -26.27 -19.88 -24.54
C LEU A 628 -27.55 -20.36 -25.24
N HIS A 629 -27.94 -21.62 -25.01
CA HIS A 629 -29.00 -22.27 -25.79
C HIS A 629 -30.38 -22.14 -25.18
N ASP A 630 -30.49 -22.10 -23.85
CA ASP A 630 -31.79 -22.07 -23.16
C ASP A 630 -32.17 -20.66 -22.71
N TRP A 631 -31.17 -19.88 -22.28
CA TRP A 631 -31.41 -18.54 -21.76
C TRP A 631 -31.33 -17.46 -22.83
N GLN A 632 -30.54 -17.66 -23.90
CA GLN A 632 -30.51 -16.78 -25.08
C GLN A 632 -30.48 -15.29 -24.71
N LEU A 633 -29.53 -14.92 -23.86
CA LEU A 633 -29.43 -13.59 -23.26
C LEU A 633 -29.00 -12.53 -24.30
N GLY A 634 -29.55 -11.32 -24.21
CA GLY A 634 -29.13 -10.16 -24.99
C GLY A 634 -28.16 -9.24 -24.23
N TYR A 635 -27.41 -8.42 -24.96
CA TYR A 635 -26.58 -7.37 -24.36
C TYR A 635 -27.36 -6.07 -24.20
N ILE A 636 -27.18 -5.42 -23.07
CA ILE A 636 -27.64 -4.05 -22.84
C ILE A 636 -26.46 -3.19 -22.39
N ASN A 637 -26.43 -1.95 -22.88
CA ASN A 637 -25.48 -0.97 -22.38
C ASN A 637 -25.80 -0.62 -20.92
N PRO A 638 -24.79 -0.34 -20.09
CA PRO A 638 -25.04 0.24 -18.77
C PRO A 638 -25.86 1.52 -18.93
N PRO A 639 -26.82 1.79 -18.02
CA PRO A 639 -27.57 3.04 -18.06
C PRO A 639 -26.61 4.24 -17.97
N PRO A 640 -26.91 5.38 -18.63
CA PRO A 640 -26.04 6.55 -18.58
C PRO A 640 -25.76 6.94 -17.12
N SER A 641 -24.50 6.89 -16.69
CA SER A 641 -24.10 7.41 -15.39
C SER A 641 -24.15 8.94 -15.47
N TYR A 642 -24.95 9.57 -14.61
CA TYR A 642 -25.04 11.03 -14.50
C TYR A 642 -23.81 11.61 -13.77
N SER A 643 -22.61 11.34 -14.28
CA SER A 643 -21.33 12.01 -13.99
C SER A 643 -20.20 11.14 -14.54
N GLY A 644 -19.35 11.68 -15.42
CA GLY A 644 -18.12 11.01 -15.86
C GLY A 644 -17.11 10.76 -14.73
N ASP A 645 -17.37 11.27 -13.52
CA ASP A 645 -16.49 11.24 -12.34
C ASP A 645 -16.86 10.15 -11.31
N LEU A 646 -17.91 9.36 -11.58
CA LEU A 646 -18.32 8.25 -10.72
C LEU A 646 -18.44 7.00 -11.58
N ASP A 647 -17.35 6.24 -11.69
CA ASP A 647 -17.38 4.86 -12.16
C ASP A 647 -18.29 4.07 -11.20
N SER A 648 -19.59 4.07 -11.49
CA SER A 648 -20.62 3.47 -10.65
C SER A 648 -21.76 2.98 -11.52
N GLN A 649 -22.22 1.78 -11.22
CA GLN A 649 -23.21 1.08 -12.03
C GLN A 649 -24.24 0.41 -11.13
N ARG A 650 -25.51 0.46 -11.57
CA ARG A 650 -26.58 -0.37 -11.00
C ARG A 650 -26.44 -1.78 -11.55
N LEU A 651 -26.22 -2.75 -10.68
CA LEU A 651 -26.02 -4.15 -11.03
C LEU A 651 -27.31 -4.94 -10.94
N ARG A 652 -27.56 -5.80 -11.93
CA ARG A 652 -28.72 -6.70 -11.93
C ARG A 652 -28.38 -7.99 -11.22
N VAL A 653 -29.31 -8.46 -10.39
CA VAL A 653 -29.21 -9.82 -9.81
C VAL A 653 -29.52 -10.86 -10.89
N PRO A 654 -29.04 -12.11 -10.75
CA PRO A 654 -29.30 -13.19 -11.72
C PRO A 654 -30.78 -13.36 -12.09
N SER A 655 -31.70 -13.28 -11.11
CA SER A 655 -33.13 -13.33 -11.38
C SER A 655 -33.64 -12.22 -12.30
N MET A 656 -33.08 -11.01 -12.21
CA MET A 656 -33.42 -9.91 -13.12
C MET A 656 -32.87 -10.17 -14.52
N VAL A 657 -31.62 -10.64 -14.65
CA VAL A 657 -31.01 -10.98 -15.95
C VAL A 657 -31.82 -12.05 -16.68
N LEU A 658 -32.30 -13.07 -15.97
CA LEU A 658 -33.15 -14.12 -16.53
C LEU A 658 -34.53 -13.59 -16.97
N ASN A 659 -35.16 -12.75 -16.14
CA ASN A 659 -36.49 -12.18 -16.42
C ASN A 659 -36.46 -11.20 -17.60
N ASP A 660 -35.47 -10.30 -17.62
CA ASP A 660 -35.29 -9.29 -18.66
C ASP A 660 -34.67 -9.89 -19.94
N ARG A 661 -34.11 -11.11 -19.84
CA ARG A 661 -33.33 -11.77 -20.90
C ARG A 661 -32.18 -10.92 -21.42
N ALA A 662 -31.60 -10.07 -20.56
CA ALA A 662 -30.51 -9.20 -20.93
C ALA A 662 -29.62 -8.80 -19.75
N GLY A 663 -28.36 -8.46 -20.03
CA GLY A 663 -27.40 -7.97 -19.04
C GLY A 663 -26.28 -7.14 -19.67
N THR A 664 -25.62 -6.34 -18.83
CA THR A 664 -24.34 -5.68 -19.18
C THR A 664 -23.18 -6.69 -19.05
N CYS A 665 -21.96 -6.30 -19.47
CA CYS A 665 -20.78 -7.17 -19.34
C CYS A 665 -20.56 -7.66 -17.90
N ILE A 666 -20.66 -6.75 -16.92
CA ILE A 666 -20.51 -7.08 -15.50
C ILE A 666 -21.69 -7.90 -14.95
N ASP A 667 -22.93 -7.65 -15.38
CA ASP A 667 -24.09 -8.46 -14.96
C ASP A 667 -23.90 -9.93 -15.38
N LEU A 668 -23.43 -10.15 -16.62
CA LEU A 668 -23.18 -11.48 -17.16
C LEU A 668 -21.98 -12.16 -16.48
N ALA A 669 -20.92 -11.41 -16.19
CA ALA A 669 -19.77 -11.91 -15.45
C ALA A 669 -20.15 -12.38 -14.04
N LEU A 670 -20.95 -11.59 -13.32
CA LEU A 670 -21.45 -11.91 -11.98
C LEU A 670 -22.40 -13.12 -11.99
N LEU A 671 -23.31 -13.21 -12.97
CA LEU A 671 -24.18 -14.37 -13.16
C LEU A 671 -23.37 -15.66 -13.34
N PHE A 672 -22.36 -15.61 -14.23
CA PHE A 672 -21.54 -16.78 -14.52
C PHE A 672 -20.70 -17.18 -13.30
N ALA A 673 -20.05 -16.23 -12.64
CA ALA A 673 -19.31 -16.47 -11.39
C ALA A 673 -20.21 -17.05 -10.29
N ALA A 674 -21.47 -16.62 -10.18
CA ALA A 674 -22.41 -17.16 -9.20
C ALA A 674 -22.77 -18.63 -9.50
N CYS A 675 -22.88 -19.00 -10.77
CA CYS A 675 -23.09 -20.40 -11.17
C CYS A 675 -21.88 -21.26 -10.82
N LEU A 676 -20.66 -20.77 -11.06
CA LEU A 676 -19.41 -21.45 -10.71
C LEU A 676 -19.27 -21.64 -9.19
N GLU A 677 -19.52 -20.57 -8.41
CA GLU A 677 -19.48 -20.61 -6.95
C GLU A 677 -20.48 -21.64 -6.39
N LEU A 678 -21.68 -21.76 -6.99
CA LEU A 678 -22.68 -22.73 -6.55
C LEU A 678 -22.23 -24.20 -6.76
N VAL A 679 -21.38 -24.47 -7.74
CA VAL A 679 -20.89 -25.82 -8.07
C VAL A 679 -19.49 -26.11 -7.54
N ASP A 680 -19.00 -25.32 -6.59
CA ASP A 680 -17.68 -25.46 -5.96
C ASP A 680 -16.51 -25.36 -6.96
N ILE A 681 -16.67 -24.53 -7.99
CA ILE A 681 -15.59 -24.12 -8.91
C ILE A 681 -15.24 -22.67 -8.57
N TYR A 682 -13.96 -22.40 -8.30
CA TYR A 682 -13.54 -21.13 -7.69
C TYR A 682 -13.48 -20.02 -8.75
N PRO A 683 -14.41 -19.06 -8.72
CA PRO A 683 -14.47 -18.02 -9.73
C PRO A 683 -13.55 -16.85 -9.39
N VAL A 684 -13.10 -16.19 -10.44
CA VAL A 684 -12.51 -14.85 -10.39
C VAL A 684 -13.28 -13.90 -11.28
N ILE A 685 -13.19 -12.60 -11.01
CA ILE A 685 -13.67 -11.55 -11.90
C ILE A 685 -12.47 -10.70 -12.29
N PHE A 686 -12.23 -10.55 -13.60
CA PHE A 686 -11.25 -9.62 -14.13
C PHE A 686 -11.94 -8.30 -14.44
N LEU A 687 -11.34 -7.20 -13.98
CA LEU A 687 -11.72 -5.84 -14.34
C LEU A 687 -10.71 -5.31 -15.36
N LEU A 688 -11.24 -4.79 -16.46
CA LEU A 688 -10.51 -4.11 -17.51
C LEU A 688 -11.06 -2.69 -17.64
N GLU A 689 -10.37 -1.84 -18.40
CA GLU A 689 -10.85 -0.47 -18.65
C GLU A 689 -12.22 -0.48 -19.35
N GLY A 690 -13.28 -0.21 -18.58
CA GLY A 690 -14.67 -0.17 -19.07
C GLY A 690 -15.29 -1.55 -19.33
N HIS A 691 -14.66 -2.65 -18.92
CA HIS A 691 -15.14 -4.00 -19.19
C HIS A 691 -14.86 -4.96 -18.03
N ALA A 692 -15.66 -6.03 -17.93
CA ALA A 692 -15.49 -7.06 -16.92
C ALA A 692 -15.81 -8.43 -17.50
N LEU A 693 -15.00 -9.43 -17.15
CA LEU A 693 -15.20 -10.80 -17.57
C LEU A 693 -14.83 -11.79 -16.45
N PRO A 694 -15.53 -12.93 -16.32
CA PRO A 694 -15.22 -13.91 -15.30
C PRO A 694 -14.10 -14.86 -15.74
N GLY A 695 -13.59 -15.60 -14.77
CA GLY A 695 -12.76 -16.79 -15.02
C GLY A 695 -12.88 -17.78 -13.88
N TRP A 696 -12.16 -18.89 -13.98
CA TRP A 696 -12.09 -19.90 -12.93
C TRP A 696 -10.70 -20.50 -12.79
N TRP A 697 -10.38 -20.90 -11.57
CA TRP A 697 -9.27 -21.80 -11.31
C TRP A 697 -9.67 -23.21 -11.74
N ARG A 698 -8.80 -23.92 -12.47
CA ARG A 698 -9.09 -25.32 -12.87
C ARG A 698 -8.91 -26.32 -11.72
N HIS A 699 -8.26 -25.92 -10.64
CA HIS A 699 -8.14 -26.70 -9.41
C HIS A 699 -7.90 -25.79 -8.20
N ARG A 700 -8.39 -26.17 -7.01
CA ARG A 700 -8.21 -25.38 -5.78
C ARG A 700 -6.75 -25.18 -5.37
N SER A 701 -5.88 -26.16 -5.62
CA SER A 701 -4.45 -26.04 -5.28
C SER A 701 -3.73 -24.94 -6.07
N PHE A 702 -4.19 -24.61 -7.28
CA PHE A 702 -3.63 -23.52 -8.06
C PHE A 702 -3.97 -22.16 -7.43
N GLN A 703 -5.19 -22.03 -6.90
CA GLN A 703 -5.59 -20.85 -6.13
C GLN A 703 -4.80 -20.75 -4.82
N GLU A 704 -4.62 -21.85 -4.09
CA GLU A 704 -3.79 -21.88 -2.88
C GLU A 704 -2.34 -21.47 -3.18
N GLU A 705 -1.76 -21.95 -4.28
CA GLU A 705 -0.41 -21.58 -4.72
C GLU A 705 -0.31 -20.08 -5.06
N TYR A 706 -1.30 -19.53 -5.75
CA TYR A 706 -1.43 -18.09 -6.03
C TYR A 706 -1.51 -17.24 -4.74
N GLN A 707 -2.26 -17.70 -3.74
CA GLN A 707 -2.37 -17.01 -2.44
C GLN A 707 -1.10 -17.12 -1.60
N SER A 708 -0.39 -18.26 -1.69
CA SER A 708 0.83 -18.52 -0.91
C SER A 708 2.02 -17.66 -1.33
N MET A 709 1.98 -17.09 -2.53
CA MET A 709 2.98 -16.14 -2.98
C MET A 709 4.42 -16.72 -2.96
N GLY A 710 4.61 -18.03 -3.22
CA GLY A 710 5.91 -18.72 -3.15
C GLY A 710 6.94 -18.31 -4.21
N ALA A 711 8.23 -18.59 -3.95
CA ALA A 711 9.37 -18.18 -4.78
C ALA A 711 9.24 -18.44 -6.30
N ALA A 712 8.67 -19.58 -6.68
CA ALA A 712 8.54 -20.01 -8.07
C ALA A 712 7.54 -19.15 -8.90
N ASN A 713 6.68 -18.37 -8.23
CA ASN A 713 5.57 -17.68 -8.87
C ASN A 713 5.94 -16.36 -9.59
N TYR A 714 7.21 -15.90 -9.51
CA TYR A 714 7.56 -14.49 -9.84
C TYR A 714 8.61 -14.25 -10.90
N ASN A 715 9.25 -15.28 -11.45
CA ASN A 715 10.39 -15.08 -12.37
C ASN A 715 10.03 -14.21 -13.61
N GLU A 716 8.74 -13.94 -13.87
CA GLU A 716 8.24 -13.17 -15.01
C GLU A 716 7.51 -11.86 -14.63
N VAL A 717 7.41 -11.50 -13.35
CA VAL A 717 6.45 -10.47 -12.88
C VAL A 717 6.98 -9.03 -12.99
N VAL A 718 8.29 -8.83 -13.16
CA VAL A 718 8.87 -7.47 -13.24
C VAL A 718 10.07 -7.39 -14.19
N GLU A 719 10.02 -6.49 -15.17
CA GLU A 719 11.23 -6.03 -15.87
C GLU A 719 12.10 -5.23 -14.91
N ALA A 720 13.36 -5.64 -14.76
CA ALA A 720 14.31 -5.00 -13.86
C ALA A 720 14.81 -3.69 -14.47
N ASP A 721 14.31 -2.57 -13.97
CA ASP A 721 14.83 -1.25 -14.30
C ASP A 721 15.22 -0.50 -13.02
N ALA A 722 16.37 0.17 -13.06
CA ALA A 722 16.82 1.13 -12.05
C ALA A 722 15.82 2.28 -11.85
N ALA A 723 14.95 2.47 -12.82
CA ALA A 723 14.16 3.67 -12.98
C ALA A 723 12.73 3.59 -12.41
N GLY A 724 12.24 2.45 -11.88
CA GLY A 724 10.88 2.43 -11.31
C GLY A 724 10.52 1.23 -10.45
N SER A 725 9.56 1.42 -9.52
CA SER A 725 8.95 0.31 -8.77
C SER A 725 7.62 -0.07 -9.41
N SER A 726 7.65 -1.01 -10.35
CA SER A 726 6.48 -1.50 -11.10
C SER A 726 5.38 -2.18 -10.25
N ALA A 727 5.64 -2.38 -8.95
CA ALA A 727 4.77 -3.07 -8.01
C ALA A 727 3.81 -2.12 -7.25
N ALA A 728 3.68 -0.85 -7.65
CA ALA A 728 2.83 0.12 -6.93
C ALA A 728 1.35 -0.31 -6.98
N ASN A 729 0.68 -0.34 -5.82
CA ASN A 729 -0.70 -0.85 -5.64
C ASN A 729 -0.89 -2.32 -6.05
N ALA A 730 0.09 -3.19 -5.77
CA ALA A 730 -0.07 -4.63 -6.02
C ALA A 730 -1.33 -5.19 -5.37
N GLN A 731 -1.62 -4.79 -4.12
CA GLN A 731 -2.77 -5.29 -3.42
C GLN A 731 -3.21 -4.43 -2.21
N VAL A 732 -4.52 -4.27 -2.03
CA VAL A 732 -5.10 -3.58 -0.85
C VAL A 732 -5.81 -4.57 0.09
N VAL A 733 -6.46 -5.60 -0.45
CA VAL A 733 -7.12 -6.68 0.30
C VAL A 733 -6.79 -8.04 -0.32
N SER A 734 -6.83 -9.13 0.46
CA SER A 734 -6.34 -10.45 0.03
C SER A 734 -7.00 -10.97 -1.25
N TRP A 735 -8.24 -10.57 -1.53
CA TRP A 735 -9.01 -11.02 -2.68
C TRP A 735 -9.01 -10.06 -3.87
N HIS A 736 -8.34 -8.91 -3.83
CA HIS A 736 -8.33 -7.93 -4.93
C HIS A 736 -6.91 -7.49 -5.26
N ALA A 737 -6.38 -7.95 -6.39
CA ALA A 737 -5.04 -7.62 -6.85
C ALA A 737 -5.07 -6.70 -8.07
N GLY A 738 -4.32 -5.61 -7.98
CA GLY A 738 -4.34 -4.54 -8.97
C GLY A 738 -3.43 -4.79 -10.17
N LYS A 739 -3.23 -3.75 -10.98
CA LYS A 739 -2.52 -3.76 -12.27
C LYS A 739 -1.11 -4.38 -12.23
N ALA A 740 -0.41 -4.30 -11.09
CA ALA A 740 0.91 -4.91 -10.93
C ALA A 740 0.89 -6.45 -10.98
N SER A 741 -0.27 -7.07 -10.73
CA SER A 741 -0.44 -8.54 -10.81
C SER A 741 -0.58 -9.08 -12.24
N TRP A 742 -0.63 -8.21 -13.26
CA TRP A 742 -0.86 -8.61 -14.66
C TRP A 742 0.11 -9.71 -15.14
N GLY A 743 1.41 -9.56 -14.88
CA GLY A 743 2.42 -10.54 -15.29
C GLY A 743 2.19 -11.91 -14.64
N GLU A 744 1.83 -11.92 -13.35
CA GLU A 744 1.49 -13.12 -12.61
C GLU A 744 0.21 -13.77 -13.18
N VAL A 745 -0.86 -13.00 -13.35
CA VAL A 745 -2.15 -13.48 -13.89
C VAL A 745 -1.97 -14.07 -15.29
N ARG A 746 -1.25 -13.39 -16.17
CA ARG A 746 -0.98 -13.86 -17.53
C ARG A 746 -0.21 -15.18 -17.54
N ARG A 747 0.71 -15.40 -16.60
CA ARG A 747 1.41 -16.68 -16.43
C ARG A 747 0.43 -17.80 -16.08
N TRP A 748 -0.44 -17.61 -15.09
CA TRP A 748 -1.45 -18.60 -14.70
C TRP A 748 -2.42 -18.94 -15.85
N ILE A 749 -2.75 -17.96 -16.69
CA ILE A 749 -3.55 -18.16 -17.90
C ILE A 749 -2.79 -18.97 -18.95
N ARG A 750 -1.53 -18.62 -19.21
CA ARG A 750 -0.67 -19.33 -20.17
C ARG A 750 -0.41 -20.78 -19.74
N GLU A 751 -0.25 -21.02 -18.45
CA GLU A 751 -0.10 -22.36 -17.85
C GLU A 751 -1.43 -23.13 -17.80
N ARG A 752 -2.54 -22.53 -18.25
CA ARG A 752 -3.89 -23.12 -18.20
C ARG A 752 -4.30 -23.55 -16.80
N LYS A 753 -3.84 -22.85 -15.76
CA LYS A 753 -4.26 -23.06 -14.36
C LYS A 753 -5.44 -22.14 -13.99
N LEU A 754 -5.52 -20.98 -14.65
CA LEU A 754 -6.59 -19.98 -14.57
C LEU A 754 -7.18 -19.76 -15.96
N VAL A 755 -8.50 -19.82 -16.12
CA VAL A 755 -9.15 -19.70 -17.43
C VAL A 755 -10.12 -18.51 -17.44
N PRO A 756 -9.86 -17.46 -18.24
CA PRO A 756 -10.82 -16.38 -18.46
C PRO A 756 -11.84 -16.79 -19.54
N ILE A 757 -13.04 -16.20 -19.50
CA ILE A 757 -14.05 -16.38 -20.54
C ILE A 757 -14.82 -15.09 -20.78
N GLU A 758 -14.97 -14.69 -22.03
CA GLU A 758 -15.72 -13.49 -22.41
C GLU A 758 -17.23 -13.77 -22.38
N THR A 759 -17.92 -13.40 -21.31
CA THR A 759 -19.36 -13.66 -21.18
C THR A 759 -20.25 -12.83 -22.10
N VAL A 760 -19.77 -11.72 -22.66
CA VAL A 760 -20.53 -10.97 -23.67
C VAL A 760 -20.76 -11.82 -24.93
N ARG A 761 -19.87 -12.78 -25.22
CA ARG A 761 -20.03 -13.75 -26.32
C ARG A 761 -21.30 -14.61 -26.21
N LEU A 762 -21.92 -14.73 -25.02
CA LEU A 762 -23.24 -15.36 -24.87
C LEU A 762 -24.31 -14.66 -25.72
N THR A 763 -24.19 -13.33 -25.83
CA THR A 763 -25.15 -12.47 -26.54
C THR A 763 -24.94 -12.46 -28.06
N GLU A 764 -23.79 -12.99 -28.49
CA GLU A 764 -23.38 -13.10 -29.90
C GLU A 764 -23.54 -14.53 -30.44
N HIS A 765 -24.06 -15.44 -29.61
CA HIS A 765 -24.23 -16.87 -29.93
C HIS A 765 -22.93 -17.63 -30.23
N CYS A 766 -21.80 -17.20 -29.65
CA CYS A 766 -20.49 -17.83 -29.84
C CYS A 766 -20.31 -19.11 -29.01
N GLY A 767 -19.40 -19.98 -29.49
CA GLY A 767 -19.05 -21.23 -28.82
C GLY A 767 -18.19 -21.04 -27.56
N PHE A 768 -18.13 -22.08 -26.71
CA PHE A 768 -17.40 -22.04 -25.44
C PHE A 768 -15.89 -21.77 -25.61
N ILE A 769 -15.24 -22.47 -26.53
CA ILE A 769 -13.80 -22.29 -26.80
C ILE A 769 -13.49 -20.90 -27.36
N GLU A 770 -14.31 -20.42 -28.29
CA GLU A 770 -14.18 -19.07 -28.87
C GLU A 770 -14.33 -17.98 -27.79
N ALA A 771 -15.25 -18.16 -26.83
CA ALA A 771 -15.41 -17.25 -25.71
C ALA A 771 -14.19 -17.25 -24.77
N ILE A 772 -13.55 -18.41 -24.55
CA ILE A 772 -12.29 -18.49 -23.79
C ILE A 772 -11.17 -17.76 -24.54
N GLU A 773 -11.02 -18.00 -25.85
CA GLU A 773 -10.01 -17.33 -26.67
C GLU A 773 -10.19 -15.81 -26.65
N ALA A 774 -11.43 -15.32 -26.74
CA ALA A 774 -11.75 -13.91 -26.59
C ALA A 774 -11.38 -13.37 -25.19
N GLY A 775 -11.63 -14.13 -24.12
CA GLY A 775 -11.24 -13.75 -22.76
C GLY A 775 -9.71 -13.69 -22.58
N VAL A 776 -8.97 -14.64 -23.16
CA VAL A 776 -7.50 -14.62 -23.17
C VAL A 776 -6.96 -13.42 -23.96
N GLN A 777 -7.59 -13.11 -25.09
CA GLN A 777 -7.21 -11.96 -25.92
C GLN A 777 -7.44 -10.63 -25.18
N ALA A 778 -8.58 -10.48 -24.48
CA ALA A 778 -8.89 -9.29 -23.69
C ALA A 778 -7.83 -9.00 -22.59
N LEU A 779 -7.19 -10.04 -22.06
CA LEU A 779 -6.15 -9.93 -21.02
C LEU A 779 -4.72 -9.90 -21.57
N SER A 780 -4.56 -9.78 -22.90
CA SER A 780 -3.26 -9.87 -23.56
C SER A 780 -2.39 -8.61 -23.43
N GLU A 781 -3.01 -7.45 -23.25
CA GLU A 781 -2.34 -6.15 -23.09
C GLU A 781 -2.39 -5.66 -21.64
N ARG A 782 -1.26 -5.12 -21.16
CA ARG A 782 -1.15 -4.59 -19.80
C ARG A 782 -1.93 -3.28 -19.60
N SER A 783 -2.10 -2.49 -20.66
CA SER A 783 -2.85 -1.23 -20.63
C SER A 783 -4.29 -1.46 -20.19
N ASP A 784 -4.93 -2.49 -20.74
CA ASP A 784 -6.36 -2.71 -20.60
C ASP A 784 -6.70 -3.40 -19.28
N TYR A 785 -5.76 -4.13 -18.69
CA TYR A 785 -5.93 -4.79 -17.40
C TYR A 785 -5.93 -3.79 -16.24
N ASP A 786 -7.00 -3.80 -15.44
CA ASP A 786 -7.05 -3.07 -14.18
C ASP A 786 -6.73 -3.99 -12.99
N SER A 787 -7.52 -5.05 -12.78
CA SER A 787 -7.41 -5.88 -11.60
C SER A 787 -8.10 -7.24 -11.71
N VAL A 788 -7.84 -8.12 -10.75
CA VAL A 788 -8.54 -9.41 -10.57
C VAL A 788 -9.07 -9.54 -9.16
N LEU A 789 -10.31 -10.03 -9.03
CA LEU A 789 -10.98 -10.33 -7.78
C LEU A 789 -11.20 -11.83 -7.62
N ASP A 790 -10.70 -12.43 -6.53
CA ASP A 790 -10.87 -13.84 -6.20
C ASP A 790 -12.07 -14.03 -5.25
N ILE A 791 -13.14 -14.66 -5.75
CA ILE A 791 -14.42 -14.69 -5.02
C ILE A 791 -14.33 -15.56 -3.76
N VAL A 792 -13.68 -16.71 -3.83
CA VAL A 792 -13.57 -17.63 -2.69
C VAL A 792 -12.70 -17.06 -1.59
N THR A 793 -11.60 -16.37 -1.94
CA THR A 793 -10.77 -15.65 -0.97
C THR A 793 -11.57 -14.53 -0.29
N ALA A 794 -12.47 -13.85 -1.02
CA ALA A 794 -13.37 -12.89 -0.41
C ALA A 794 -14.33 -13.56 0.59
N ARG A 795 -14.89 -14.73 0.27
CA ARG A 795 -15.72 -15.52 1.21
C ARG A 795 -14.98 -15.92 2.48
N GLN A 796 -13.74 -16.39 2.34
CA GLN A 796 -12.88 -16.73 3.49
C GLN A 796 -12.63 -15.51 4.38
N ALA A 797 -12.54 -14.32 3.78
CA ALA A 797 -12.45 -13.04 4.48
C ALA A 797 -13.81 -12.50 5.00
N GLN A 798 -14.87 -13.33 5.00
CA GLN A 798 -16.23 -12.98 5.44
C GLN A 798 -16.92 -11.91 4.58
N VAL A 799 -16.54 -11.79 3.31
CA VAL A 799 -17.30 -10.97 2.34
C VAL A 799 -18.51 -11.76 1.85
N THR A 800 -19.70 -11.40 2.31
CA THR A 800 -20.92 -12.19 2.05
C THR A 800 -21.74 -11.66 0.87
N PRO A 801 -22.48 -12.53 0.17
CA PRO A 801 -23.47 -12.10 -0.83
C PRO A 801 -24.52 -11.15 -0.23
N LEU A 802 -24.91 -10.13 -1.00
CA LEU A 802 -25.92 -9.18 -0.56
C LEU A 802 -27.32 -9.83 -0.46
N PRO A 803 -28.11 -9.52 0.59
CA PRO A 803 -29.48 -9.99 0.74
C PRO A 803 -30.45 -9.15 -0.12
N LEU A 804 -30.27 -9.18 -1.44
CA LEU A 804 -31.05 -8.38 -2.41
C LEU A 804 -32.43 -8.97 -2.74
N LEU A 805 -32.64 -10.24 -2.40
CA LEU A 805 -33.90 -10.92 -2.64
C LEU A 805 -34.83 -10.73 -1.43
N LYS A 806 -36.11 -10.42 -1.69
CA LYS A 806 -37.14 -10.50 -0.64
C LYS A 806 -37.32 -11.96 -0.29
N GLU A 807 -37.24 -12.30 1.00
CA GLU A 807 -37.67 -13.63 1.47
C GLU A 807 -39.14 -13.79 1.07
N SER A 808 -39.41 -14.73 0.17
CA SER A 808 -40.77 -15.16 -0.14
C SER A 808 -41.40 -15.65 1.16
N SER A 809 -42.34 -14.87 1.69
CA SER A 809 -43.11 -15.21 2.89
C SER A 809 -44.04 -16.39 2.64
#